data_AF-Q7WYX3-F1
#
_entry.id   AF-Q7WYX3-F1
#
_cell.length_a   1.000
_cell.length_b   1.000
_cell.length_c   1.000
_cell.angle_alpha   90.00
_cell.angle_beta   90.00
_cell.angle_gamma   90.00
#
_symmetry.space_group_name_H-M   'P 1'
#
loop_
_entity.id
_entity.type
_entity.pdbx_description
1 polymer ?
#
loop_
_entity_poly.entity_id
_entity_poly.type
_entity_poly.pdbx_seq_one_letter_code
_entity_poly.pdbx_strand_id
1 'polypeptide(L)'
;HADTLARNLSTSNVEVVATRGNAHVGAPLSWDSGNGLTLTAERGDLRINGALTAQGENASLTLNAGQRPLRIDDSLSLTGQGARVEFNSDKGYALAEGARITLSGKNAGFRANGRDYSVIQDLQQLRGIDRDLGGSYVLGNRIAGGNSSFLSIGNASAFGGTFDGLGNTIDNLAVYGTGAYSGLFSVNRGTLRNLNLERISADGAQATHYNVQVGSLAAVNLGRIDNVNASDIRIAAASKLNSLGGLVALNLGSIDNASASGTLVGNRHTYALGGLAAENISTARGVASISNSRADFAISGQLKDHASHYGAGGLVGRNRGGLIRSSGSQGTLSLSGHGMNLGGLVGYSSAGGLADVSAFVDVSGNGQHGLYGGLIGLNVNSGIAHATASGKVRGTDAEALGGLIGRNLNAAITNASAHGDVVLQAGRYLGGLIGHNQAGNLADVSASGNLSGGSLLQAGGLIGLNANASLVNASAKGNVATRGAEAVGGLLGENLYGSIINGSASGEVTDGSGKTLGGLIGSNLGGNHSNLKASGWVNAGANSDVGGLIGHNRGGNHSTLAASGNVTGGKGSRVGGLVGYNDAASLTNVSASGNVSANGSRAIGGLLGSDLRGSLMLASSYGTVIDMTGHNLGGLLGRGENTSIRSANATGAVTGGGGASVGGLVGSLEGWRALVLGASASGDARAGYDSYIGGLAGFSTGTIRGASASGKVGGSGLLGGLVAWNQGNVMGSSASGRLEPQIPNQIHGGLIGINFGWQSWNSVYGAAATVPMIGRHYNL
;
A
#
# COMPACT_ATOMS: atom_id res chain seq x y z
N HIS A 1 -12.50 5.34 54.90
CA HIS A 1 -11.44 4.41 55.33
C HIS A 1 -10.03 4.97 55.16
N ALA A 2 -9.74 5.77 54.12
CA ALA A 2 -8.44 6.42 53.95
C ALA A 2 -8.03 7.30 55.15
N ASP A 3 -8.92 8.14 55.68
CA ASP A 3 -8.62 8.99 56.85
C ASP A 3 -8.32 8.21 58.13
N THR A 4 -8.94 7.04 58.30
CA THR A 4 -8.65 6.14 59.42
C THR A 4 -7.28 5.51 59.25
N LEU A 5 -6.95 5.06 58.04
CA LEU A 5 -5.66 4.48 57.72
C LEU A 5 -4.52 5.50 57.87
N ALA A 6 -4.71 6.73 57.39
CA ALA A 6 -3.77 7.84 57.54
C ALA A 6 -3.48 8.18 59.01
N ARG A 7 -4.52 8.25 59.86
CA ARG A 7 -4.37 8.47 61.31
C ARG A 7 -3.66 7.31 62.03
N ASN A 8 -3.88 6.08 61.59
CA ASN A 8 -3.15 4.94 62.16
C ASN A 8 -1.68 4.99 61.75
N LEU A 9 -1.40 5.32 60.48
CA LEU A 9 -0.03 5.50 59.97
C LEU A 9 0.69 6.69 60.61
N SER A 10 0.00 7.70 61.16
CA SER A 10 0.70 8.76 61.92
C SER A 10 1.25 8.29 63.26
N THR A 11 0.80 7.13 63.79
CA THR A 11 1.16 6.65 65.13
C THR A 11 1.75 5.23 65.17
N SER A 12 1.53 4.41 64.15
CA SER A 12 1.96 3.00 64.11
C SER A 12 2.14 2.48 62.68
N ASN A 13 2.89 1.37 62.55
CA ASN A 13 2.93 0.58 61.31
C ASN A 13 1.58 -0.12 61.09
N VAL A 14 1.14 -0.20 59.84
CA VAL A 14 -0.13 -0.86 59.49
C VAL A 14 0.11 -1.97 58.46
N GLU A 15 -0.46 -3.14 58.73
CA GLU A 15 -0.50 -4.27 57.81
C GLU A 15 -1.96 -4.62 57.47
N VAL A 16 -2.24 -4.76 56.17
CA VAL A 16 -3.55 -5.16 55.65
C VAL A 16 -3.38 -6.39 54.77
N VAL A 17 -4.00 -7.51 55.17
CA VAL A 17 -3.92 -8.79 54.46
C VAL A 17 -5.30 -9.20 53.95
N ALA A 18 -5.44 -9.29 52.63
CA ALA A 18 -6.58 -9.86 51.95
C ALA A 18 -6.30 -11.34 51.59
N THR A 19 -6.79 -12.24 52.45
CA THR A 19 -6.66 -13.71 52.26
C THR A 19 -7.65 -14.25 51.22
N ARG A 20 -8.77 -13.55 50.99
CA ARG A 20 -9.76 -13.83 49.93
C ARG A 20 -10.21 -12.51 49.30
N GLY A 21 -10.26 -12.44 47.96
CA GLY A 21 -10.68 -11.25 47.22
C GLY A 21 -9.54 -10.28 46.90
N ASN A 22 -9.88 -9.14 46.30
CA ASN A 22 -8.93 -8.12 45.84
C ASN A 22 -8.55 -7.15 46.97
N ALA A 23 -7.32 -6.67 46.97
CA ALA A 23 -6.89 -5.53 47.79
C ALA A 23 -6.73 -4.30 46.90
N HIS A 24 -7.28 -3.16 47.30
CA HIS A 24 -7.05 -1.92 46.56
C HIS A 24 -7.03 -0.68 47.45
N VAL A 25 -6.25 0.31 47.04
CA VAL A 25 -6.29 1.69 47.59
C VAL A 25 -7.05 2.55 46.59
N GLY A 26 -8.33 2.80 46.88
CA GLY A 26 -9.25 3.48 45.95
C GLY A 26 -9.22 5.01 46.00
N ALA A 27 -8.81 5.59 47.13
CA ALA A 27 -8.75 7.04 47.35
C ALA A 27 -7.34 7.45 47.76
N PRO A 28 -6.93 8.72 47.54
CA PRO A 28 -5.61 9.19 47.94
C PRO A 28 -5.32 8.96 49.42
N LEU A 29 -4.08 8.58 49.73
CA LEU A 29 -3.61 8.30 51.08
C LEU A 29 -2.31 9.06 51.33
N SER A 30 -2.24 9.83 52.41
CA SER A 30 -1.04 10.56 52.79
C SER A 30 -0.73 10.38 54.28
N TRP A 31 0.54 10.22 54.64
CA TRP A 31 1.00 10.27 56.04
C TRP A 31 2.38 10.92 56.16
N ASP A 32 2.58 11.62 57.28
CA ASP A 32 3.83 12.31 57.62
C ASP A 32 4.42 11.67 58.90
N SER A 33 5.03 10.50 58.76
CA SER A 33 5.66 9.74 59.83
C SER A 33 6.65 8.71 59.27
N GLY A 34 7.50 8.15 60.14
CA GLY A 34 8.39 7.04 59.79
C GLY A 34 7.72 5.67 59.70
N ASN A 35 6.39 5.59 59.81
CA ASN A 35 5.69 4.32 59.85
C ASN A 35 5.49 3.73 58.44
N GLY A 36 5.31 2.40 58.40
CA GLY A 36 5.16 1.60 57.20
C GLY A 36 3.73 1.12 56.96
N LEU A 37 3.36 1.04 55.67
CA LEU A 37 2.16 0.36 55.20
C LEU A 37 2.53 -0.93 54.47
N THR A 38 1.98 -2.07 54.90
CA THR A 38 2.09 -3.36 54.18
C THR A 38 0.71 -3.74 53.65
N LEU A 39 0.59 -3.96 52.34
CA LEU A 39 -0.62 -4.45 51.68
C LEU A 39 -0.35 -5.80 51.04
N THR A 40 -1.12 -6.81 51.41
CA THR A 40 -0.98 -8.18 50.88
C THR A 40 -2.28 -8.65 50.25
N ALA A 41 -2.23 -9.09 49.00
CA ALA A 41 -3.31 -9.83 48.34
C ALA A 41 -2.81 -11.24 47.96
N GLU A 42 -3.26 -12.26 48.69
CA GLU A 42 -2.77 -13.63 48.50
C GLU A 42 -3.35 -14.27 47.22
N ARG A 43 -4.64 -14.06 46.98
CA ARG A 43 -5.41 -14.74 45.91
C ARG A 43 -6.07 -13.80 44.90
N GLY A 44 -6.26 -12.53 45.25
CA GLY A 44 -6.89 -11.54 44.36
C GLY A 44 -5.90 -10.55 43.77
N ASP A 45 -6.45 -9.57 43.06
CA ASP A 45 -5.66 -8.47 42.50
C ASP A 45 -5.25 -7.48 43.59
N LEU A 46 -4.00 -7.01 43.56
CA LEU A 46 -3.54 -5.84 44.31
C LEU A 46 -3.47 -4.63 43.36
N ARG A 47 -4.34 -3.65 43.56
CA ARG A 47 -4.39 -2.42 42.74
C ARG A 47 -4.25 -1.14 43.57
N ILE A 48 -3.36 -0.25 43.17
CA ILE A 48 -3.25 1.09 43.76
C ILE A 48 -3.89 2.09 42.80
N ASN A 49 -5.12 2.50 43.09
CA ASN A 49 -5.93 3.36 42.20
C ASN A 49 -5.89 4.84 42.62
N GLY A 50 -5.54 5.14 43.87
CA GLY A 50 -5.39 6.50 44.38
C GLY A 50 -3.95 6.77 44.77
N ALA A 51 -3.51 8.02 44.57
CA ALA A 51 -2.17 8.46 44.90
C ALA A 51 -1.79 8.17 46.36
N LEU A 52 -0.55 7.76 46.59
CA LEU A 52 -0.03 7.46 47.92
C LEU A 52 1.20 8.30 48.20
N THR A 53 1.17 9.06 49.29
CA THR A 53 2.28 9.92 49.71
C THR A 53 2.72 9.57 51.13
N ALA A 54 4.02 9.34 51.35
CA ALA A 54 4.61 9.20 52.66
C ALA A 54 5.80 10.15 52.79
N GLN A 55 5.84 10.89 53.88
CA GLN A 55 6.94 11.77 54.22
C GLN A 55 7.42 11.44 55.63
N GLY A 56 8.72 11.24 55.84
CA GLY A 56 9.25 10.92 57.16
C GLY A 56 10.49 10.04 57.12
N GLU A 57 11.28 10.07 58.19
CA GLU A 57 12.45 9.22 58.31
C GLU A 57 12.04 7.74 58.41
N ASN A 58 12.54 6.90 57.52
CA ASN A 58 12.23 5.47 57.39
C ASN A 58 10.79 5.12 57.00
N ALA A 59 10.01 6.07 56.47
CA ALA A 59 8.68 5.80 55.92
C ALA A 59 8.73 4.66 54.89
N SER A 60 7.81 3.69 54.96
CA SER A 60 7.88 2.50 54.11
C SER A 60 6.54 2.05 53.50
N LEU A 61 6.62 1.45 52.31
CA LEU A 61 5.49 0.83 51.63
C LEU A 61 5.89 -0.55 51.09
N THR A 62 5.19 -1.59 51.53
CA THR A 62 5.38 -2.98 51.05
C THR A 62 4.11 -3.47 50.37
N LEU A 63 4.21 -3.90 49.11
CA LEU A 63 3.10 -4.39 48.30
C LEU A 63 3.35 -5.84 47.90
N ASN A 64 2.55 -6.77 48.41
CA ASN A 64 2.66 -8.20 48.16
C ASN A 64 1.46 -8.70 47.33
N ALA A 65 1.72 -9.12 46.08
CA ALA A 65 0.72 -9.68 45.18
C ALA A 65 1.05 -11.15 44.87
N GLY A 66 0.13 -12.07 45.22
CA GLY A 66 0.36 -13.51 45.10
C GLY A 66 0.19 -14.06 43.69
N GLN A 67 -1.06 -14.08 43.17
CA GLN A 67 -1.38 -14.80 41.92
C GLN A 67 -1.43 -13.91 40.66
N ARG A 68 -1.39 -12.59 40.81
CA ARG A 68 -1.64 -11.61 39.74
C ARG A 68 -0.56 -10.52 39.78
N PRO A 69 -0.23 -9.88 38.65
CA PRO A 69 0.72 -8.76 38.66
C PRO A 69 0.17 -7.60 39.50
N LEU A 70 1.07 -6.95 40.25
CA LEU A 70 0.75 -5.71 40.97
C LEU A 70 0.37 -4.64 39.95
N ARG A 71 -0.74 -3.93 40.15
CA ARG A 71 -1.13 -2.81 39.30
C ARG A 71 -1.03 -1.50 40.07
N ILE A 72 -0.27 -0.56 39.52
CA ILE A 72 -0.10 0.78 40.05
C ILE A 72 -0.74 1.72 39.03
N ASP A 73 -1.97 2.13 39.31
CA ASP A 73 -2.79 2.95 38.42
C ASP A 73 -2.67 4.45 38.74
N ASP A 74 -2.07 4.83 39.88
CA ASP A 74 -1.80 6.23 40.28
C ASP A 74 -0.41 6.35 40.97
N SER A 75 0.08 7.58 41.14
CA SER A 75 1.45 7.86 41.58
C SER A 75 1.71 7.54 43.05
N LEU A 76 2.93 7.08 43.35
CA LEU A 76 3.43 6.85 44.70
C LEU A 76 4.56 7.84 44.98
N SER A 77 4.62 8.42 46.17
CA SER A 77 5.71 9.32 46.57
C SER A 77 6.13 9.02 48.00
N LEU A 78 7.31 8.41 48.16
CA LEU A 78 7.91 8.15 49.46
C LEU A 78 9.19 8.96 49.59
N THR A 79 9.22 9.88 50.55
CA THR A 79 10.31 10.84 50.70
C THR A 79 10.79 10.95 52.15
N GLY A 80 12.08 11.18 52.31
CA GLY A 80 12.72 11.28 53.64
C GLY A 80 13.95 10.40 53.73
N GLN A 81 14.77 10.64 54.76
CA GLN A 81 15.94 9.80 55.01
C GLN A 81 15.50 8.35 55.24
N GLY A 82 16.09 7.39 54.52
CA GLY A 82 15.81 5.97 54.69
C GLY A 82 14.42 5.52 54.20
N ALA A 83 13.68 6.35 53.45
CA ALA A 83 12.38 5.96 52.90
C ALA A 83 12.50 4.70 52.00
N ARG A 84 11.54 3.77 52.07
CA ARG A 84 11.62 2.48 51.37
C ARG A 84 10.35 2.03 50.67
N VAL A 85 10.51 1.47 49.48
CA VAL A 85 9.42 0.79 48.75
C VAL A 85 9.82 -0.64 48.46
N GLU A 86 8.93 -1.59 48.71
CA GLU A 86 9.10 -3.00 48.39
C GLU A 86 7.93 -3.57 47.58
N PHE A 87 8.23 -4.13 46.41
CA PHE A 87 7.26 -4.79 45.54
C PHE A 87 7.53 -6.29 45.44
N ASN A 88 6.60 -7.12 45.90
CA ASN A 88 6.70 -8.56 45.85
C ASN A 88 5.60 -9.14 44.97
N SER A 89 6.00 -9.65 43.80
CA SER A 89 5.13 -10.30 42.81
C SER A 89 5.98 -11.12 41.83
N ASP A 90 5.71 -12.42 41.75
CA ASP A 90 6.33 -13.32 40.78
C ASP A 90 5.90 -13.00 39.33
N LYS A 91 4.82 -12.21 39.16
CA LYS A 91 4.32 -11.76 37.85
C LYS A 91 4.80 -10.35 37.49
N GLY A 92 5.62 -9.73 38.34
CA GLY A 92 6.05 -8.34 38.20
C GLY A 92 4.92 -7.35 38.53
N TYR A 93 5.12 -6.11 38.12
CA TYR A 93 4.13 -5.04 38.26
C TYR A 93 3.93 -4.30 36.94
N ALA A 94 2.73 -3.74 36.76
CA ALA A 94 2.35 -2.86 35.67
C ALA A 94 2.10 -1.45 36.21
N LEU A 95 2.67 -0.46 35.55
CA LEU A 95 2.50 0.95 35.85
C LEU A 95 1.60 1.58 34.80
N ALA A 96 0.54 2.29 35.22
CA ALA A 96 -0.31 3.02 34.29
C ALA A 96 0.43 4.18 33.63
N GLU A 97 -0.06 4.59 32.46
CA GLU A 97 0.47 5.73 31.73
C GLU A 97 0.41 7.01 32.59
N GLY A 98 1.53 7.73 32.69
CA GLY A 98 1.63 8.95 33.49
C GLY A 98 1.84 8.74 35.00
N ALA A 99 1.60 7.53 35.54
CA ALA A 99 1.89 7.22 36.94
C ALA A 99 3.40 7.20 37.19
N ARG A 100 3.83 7.71 38.35
CA ARG A 100 5.25 7.76 38.74
C ARG A 100 5.42 7.31 40.18
N ILE A 101 6.54 6.65 40.46
CA ILE A 101 6.94 6.31 41.82
C ILE A 101 8.15 7.17 42.17
N THR A 102 7.93 8.17 43.01
CA THR A 102 8.98 9.01 43.56
C THR A 102 9.52 8.37 44.84
N LEU A 103 10.82 8.16 44.89
CA LEU A 103 11.56 7.64 46.04
C LEU A 103 12.79 8.52 46.24
N SER A 104 12.76 9.39 47.26
CA SER A 104 13.83 10.38 47.46
C SER A 104 14.24 10.58 48.90
N GLY A 105 15.47 11.07 49.08
CA GLY A 105 16.11 11.24 50.39
C GLY A 105 17.38 10.41 50.53
N LYS A 106 18.21 10.77 51.50
CA LYS A 106 19.46 10.07 51.80
C LYS A 106 19.14 8.61 52.18
N ASN A 107 19.86 7.65 51.58
CA ASN A 107 19.67 6.21 51.82
C ASN A 107 18.25 5.69 51.49
N ALA A 108 17.51 6.36 50.59
CA ALA A 108 16.26 5.81 50.10
C ALA A 108 16.51 4.44 49.44
N GLY A 109 15.59 3.49 49.63
CA GLY A 109 15.79 2.09 49.22
C GLY A 109 14.61 1.52 48.46
N PHE A 110 14.89 0.77 47.40
CA PHE A 110 13.88 0.01 46.67
C PHE A 110 14.23 -1.47 46.71
N ARG A 111 13.22 -2.31 46.95
CA ARG A 111 13.37 -3.75 46.94
C ARG A 111 12.29 -4.38 46.06
N ALA A 112 12.63 -5.44 45.34
CA ALA A 112 11.64 -6.26 44.69
C ALA A 112 11.99 -7.74 44.78
N ASN A 113 11.02 -8.55 45.22
CA ASN A 113 11.17 -10.00 45.37
C ASN A 113 12.46 -10.38 46.14
N GLY A 114 12.71 -9.70 47.26
CA GLY A 114 13.89 -9.92 48.10
C GLY A 114 15.21 -9.34 47.57
N ARG A 115 15.26 -8.77 46.35
CA ARG A 115 16.45 -8.15 45.76
C ARG A 115 16.46 -6.63 45.95
N ASP A 116 17.56 -6.11 46.46
CA ASP A 116 17.75 -4.66 46.63
C ASP A 116 18.18 -3.98 45.32
N TYR A 117 17.69 -2.76 45.13
CA TYR A 117 18.02 -1.90 44.00
C TYR A 117 18.69 -0.61 44.51
N SER A 118 19.69 -0.15 43.77
CA SER A 118 20.29 1.17 43.98
C SER A 118 19.34 2.25 43.46
N VAL A 119 19.00 3.21 44.32
CA VAL A 119 18.09 4.32 43.98
C VAL A 119 18.90 5.49 43.42
N ILE A 120 18.64 5.83 42.16
CA ILE A 120 19.29 6.93 41.44
C ILE A 120 18.43 8.19 41.55
N GLN A 121 18.98 9.26 42.09
CA GLN A 121 18.30 10.52 42.40
C GLN A 121 19.00 11.78 41.83
N ASP A 122 20.22 11.62 41.31
CA ASP A 122 20.99 12.71 40.70
C ASP A 122 21.89 12.22 39.56
N LEU A 123 22.50 13.16 38.83
CA LEU A 123 23.34 12.88 37.67
C LEU A 123 24.63 12.13 38.04
N GLN A 124 25.19 12.37 39.23
CA GLN A 124 26.41 11.72 39.70
C GLN A 124 26.15 10.24 39.99
N GLN A 125 25.01 9.92 40.61
CA GLN A 125 24.54 8.57 40.84
C GLN A 125 24.24 7.84 39.53
N LEU A 126 23.62 8.54 38.56
CA LEU A 126 23.39 7.98 37.22
C LEU A 126 24.71 7.62 36.53
N ARG A 127 25.74 8.48 36.60
CA ARG A 127 27.11 8.16 36.13
C ARG A 127 27.78 7.04 36.94
N GLY A 128 27.38 6.85 38.19
CA GLY A 128 27.90 5.81 39.09
C GLY A 128 27.58 4.38 38.65
N ILE A 129 26.62 4.18 37.74
CA ILE A 129 26.21 2.86 37.22
C ILE A 129 27.38 2.12 36.54
N ASP A 130 28.35 2.84 35.96
CA ASP A 130 29.54 2.23 35.35
C ASP A 130 30.38 1.40 36.33
N ARG A 131 30.18 1.56 37.65
CA ARG A 131 30.85 0.76 38.68
C ARG A 131 30.30 -0.67 38.80
N ASP A 132 29.05 -0.90 38.40
CA ASP A 132 28.41 -2.23 38.40
C ASP A 132 27.37 -2.36 37.27
N LEU A 133 27.83 -2.63 36.06
CA LEU A 133 26.97 -2.80 34.88
C LEU A 133 26.02 -4.03 34.97
N GLY A 134 26.19 -4.91 35.96
CA GLY A 134 25.29 -6.03 36.24
C GLY A 134 24.24 -5.75 37.33
N GLY A 135 24.28 -4.55 37.92
CA GLY A 135 23.48 -4.17 39.07
C GLY A 135 21.98 -4.01 38.80
N SER A 136 21.24 -3.70 39.85
CA SER A 136 19.80 -3.39 39.78
C SER A 136 19.57 -1.97 40.26
N TYR A 137 18.92 -1.17 39.42
CA TYR A 137 18.80 0.27 39.57
C TYR A 137 17.35 0.69 39.41
N VAL A 138 16.91 1.63 40.25
CA VAL A 138 15.66 2.36 40.04
C VAL A 138 15.91 3.85 39.96
N LEU A 139 15.13 4.56 39.15
CA LEU A 139 15.14 6.01 39.11
C LEU A 139 14.15 6.54 40.16
N GLY A 140 14.67 7.12 41.25
CA GLY A 140 13.87 7.59 42.38
C GLY A 140 13.16 8.91 42.11
N ASN A 141 13.66 9.75 41.21
CA ASN A 141 13.03 11.03 40.86
C ASN A 141 13.44 11.47 39.45
N ARG A 142 12.93 12.61 38.99
CA ARG A 142 13.38 13.23 37.74
C ARG A 142 14.85 13.65 37.84
N ILE A 143 15.64 13.32 36.82
CA ILE A 143 17.03 13.78 36.66
C ILE A 143 17.07 14.90 35.64
N ALA A 144 17.28 16.13 36.11
CA ALA A 144 17.46 17.30 35.25
C ALA A 144 18.93 17.40 34.80
N GLY A 145 19.19 17.20 33.52
CA GLY A 145 20.53 17.19 32.93
C GLY A 145 21.11 18.56 32.62
N GLY A 146 20.28 19.60 32.46
CA GLY A 146 20.75 20.98 32.23
C GLY A 146 21.59 21.18 30.96
N ASN A 147 21.36 20.36 29.93
CA ASN A 147 22.15 20.29 28.69
C ASN A 147 23.63 19.92 28.93
N SER A 148 23.90 19.19 30.01
CA SER A 148 25.25 18.71 30.29
C SER A 148 25.66 17.61 29.31
N SER A 149 26.94 17.61 28.94
CA SER A 149 27.54 16.52 28.19
C SER A 149 27.62 15.27 29.05
N PHE A 150 27.06 14.17 28.55
CA PHE A 150 26.94 12.92 29.28
C PHE A 150 27.57 11.78 28.49
N LEU A 151 28.65 11.20 29.03
CA LEU A 151 29.26 10.01 28.44
C LEU A 151 28.26 8.85 28.54
N SER A 152 28.16 8.01 27.50
CA SER A 152 27.35 6.78 27.54
C SER A 152 27.68 5.89 28.75
N ILE A 153 26.65 5.34 29.40
CA ILE A 153 26.80 4.28 30.41
C ILE A 153 27.27 3.02 29.69
N GLY A 154 28.31 2.37 30.21
CA GLY A 154 28.90 1.21 29.57
C GLY A 154 29.65 1.55 28.28
N ASN A 155 30.28 2.73 28.18
CA ASN A 155 30.98 3.16 26.96
C ASN A 155 31.96 2.10 26.40
N ALA A 156 32.58 1.27 27.26
CA ALA A 156 33.46 0.17 26.87
C ALA A 156 32.85 -1.25 27.09
N SER A 157 31.68 -1.37 27.73
CA SER A 157 31.11 -2.64 28.20
C SER A 157 29.58 -2.63 28.19
N ALA A 158 28.93 -3.78 27.94
CA ALA A 158 27.47 -3.83 27.91
C ALA A 158 26.83 -3.76 29.31
N PHE A 159 25.75 -3.01 29.45
CA PHE A 159 24.87 -3.04 30.62
C PHE A 159 24.05 -4.34 30.62
N GLY A 160 24.29 -5.21 31.59
CA GLY A 160 23.61 -6.51 31.74
C GLY A 160 22.57 -6.54 32.86
N GLY A 161 22.44 -5.45 33.63
CA GLY A 161 21.58 -5.33 34.79
C GLY A 161 20.12 -5.01 34.51
N THR A 162 19.42 -4.51 35.53
CA THR A 162 18.04 -4.00 35.42
C THR A 162 18.04 -2.52 35.74
N PHE A 163 17.48 -1.71 34.85
CA PHE A 163 17.22 -0.29 35.08
C PHE A 163 15.72 -0.03 34.95
N ASP A 164 15.09 0.31 36.07
CA ASP A 164 13.67 0.62 36.16
C ASP A 164 13.48 2.12 36.39
N GLY A 165 12.92 2.81 35.41
CA GLY A 165 12.67 4.24 35.53
C GLY A 165 11.54 4.58 36.51
N LEU A 166 10.74 3.60 36.96
CA LEU A 166 9.61 3.83 37.87
C LEU A 166 8.61 4.91 37.38
N GLY A 167 8.57 5.18 36.07
CA GLY A 167 7.79 6.27 35.46
C GLY A 167 8.47 7.65 35.50
N ASN A 168 9.67 7.76 36.05
CA ASN A 168 10.43 9.01 36.12
C ASN A 168 11.16 9.35 34.82
N THR A 169 11.63 10.60 34.73
CA THR A 169 12.22 11.17 33.52
C THR A 169 13.70 11.49 33.70
N ILE A 170 14.50 11.18 32.68
CA ILE A 170 15.84 11.75 32.46
C ILE A 170 15.71 12.80 31.37
N ASP A 171 16.20 14.01 31.64
CA ASP A 171 15.90 15.19 30.83
C ASP A 171 17.14 15.97 30.43
N ASN A 172 17.14 16.53 29.22
CA ASN A 172 18.05 17.58 28.75
C ASN A 172 19.53 17.19 28.91
N LEU A 173 19.94 16.12 28.23
CA LEU A 173 21.32 15.65 28.18
C LEU A 173 21.85 15.66 26.74
N ALA A 174 23.12 16.01 26.59
CA ALA A 174 23.87 15.86 25.37
C ALA A 174 24.73 14.60 25.46
N VAL A 175 24.20 13.49 24.96
CA VAL A 175 24.83 12.17 25.10
C VAL A 175 25.88 11.96 24.02
N TYR A 176 27.04 11.44 24.40
CA TYR A 176 28.11 11.08 23.49
C TYR A 176 28.81 9.79 23.91
N GLY A 177 29.35 9.07 22.92
CA GLY A 177 30.27 7.96 23.09
C GLY A 177 31.66 8.28 22.54
N THR A 178 32.70 7.64 23.08
CA THR A 178 34.07 7.75 22.53
C THR A 178 34.38 6.65 21.51
N GLY A 179 33.51 5.64 21.40
CA GLY A 179 33.62 4.53 20.45
C GLY A 179 32.58 4.60 19.33
N ALA A 180 32.25 3.44 18.75
CA ALA A 180 31.26 3.31 17.66
C ALA A 180 29.80 3.48 18.12
N TYR A 181 29.54 3.46 19.43
CA TYR A 181 28.22 3.36 20.03
C TYR A 181 27.92 4.62 20.85
N SER A 182 26.83 5.32 20.53
CA SER A 182 26.37 6.51 21.26
C SER A 182 24.90 6.39 21.62
N GLY A 183 24.61 6.57 22.90
CA GLY A 183 23.28 6.57 23.51
C GLY A 183 23.39 6.56 25.04
N LEU A 184 22.30 6.83 25.78
CA LEU A 184 22.38 6.92 27.25
C LEU A 184 23.06 5.67 27.83
N PHE A 185 22.74 4.51 27.28
CA PHE A 185 23.50 3.27 27.39
C PHE A 185 24.22 3.00 26.07
N SER A 186 25.48 2.57 26.12
CA SER A 186 26.19 2.15 24.90
C SER A 186 25.55 0.87 24.32
N VAL A 187 25.52 -0.20 25.12
CA VAL A 187 24.91 -1.48 24.75
C VAL A 187 24.05 -2.00 25.90
N ASN A 188 22.78 -2.31 25.63
CA ASN A 188 21.89 -2.99 26.55
C ASN A 188 21.87 -4.50 26.29
N ARG A 189 22.20 -5.32 27.30
CA ARG A 189 21.94 -6.77 27.34
C ARG A 189 20.93 -7.14 28.43
N GLY A 190 20.62 -6.20 29.31
CA GLY A 190 19.73 -6.37 30.44
C GLY A 190 18.30 -5.90 30.14
N THR A 191 17.66 -5.31 31.15
CA THR A 191 16.30 -4.77 31.06
C THR A 191 16.30 -3.28 31.32
N LEU A 192 15.74 -2.50 30.40
CA LEU A 192 15.44 -1.08 30.55
C LEU A 192 13.92 -0.91 30.50
N ARG A 193 13.30 -0.38 31.56
CA ARG A 193 11.84 -0.26 31.57
C ARG A 193 11.29 0.92 32.34
N ASN A 194 10.02 1.25 32.08
CA ASN A 194 9.26 2.31 32.76
C ASN A 194 10.00 3.65 32.82
N LEU A 195 10.64 4.06 31.72
CA LEU A 195 11.54 5.20 31.69
C LEU A 195 11.03 6.25 30.70
N ASN A 196 11.08 7.51 31.11
CA ASN A 196 10.87 8.64 30.23
C ASN A 196 12.21 9.31 29.90
N LEU A 197 12.43 9.63 28.62
CA LEU A 197 13.53 10.45 28.13
C LEU A 197 12.95 11.72 27.52
N GLU A 198 13.49 12.88 27.85
CA GLU A 198 13.01 14.17 27.33
C GLU A 198 14.20 15.03 26.91
N ARG A 199 14.13 15.68 25.74
CA ARG A 199 15.19 16.58 25.24
C ARG A 199 16.58 15.94 25.21
N ILE A 200 16.66 14.67 24.86
CA ILE A 200 17.96 14.01 24.68
C ILE A 200 18.50 14.38 23.29
N SER A 201 19.71 14.92 23.27
CA SER A 201 20.47 15.11 22.04
C SER A 201 21.59 14.09 21.97
N ALA A 202 21.82 13.54 20.78
CA ALA A 202 22.98 12.70 20.50
C ALA A 202 23.56 13.08 19.14
N ASP A 203 24.84 13.44 19.14
CA ASP A 203 25.62 13.62 17.92
C ASP A 203 26.36 12.31 17.60
N GLY A 204 26.64 12.10 16.31
CA GLY A 204 27.47 11.01 15.85
C GLY A 204 28.75 10.92 16.66
N ALA A 205 28.96 9.78 17.32
CA ALA A 205 30.14 9.52 18.14
C ALA A 205 31.42 10.03 17.47
N GLN A 206 32.34 10.58 18.27
CA GLN A 206 33.62 11.17 17.84
C GLN A 206 34.59 10.15 17.19
N ALA A 207 34.13 8.92 16.91
CA ALA A 207 34.91 7.86 16.30
C ALA A 207 35.29 8.20 14.85
N THR A 208 36.59 8.25 14.60
CA THR A 208 37.18 8.59 13.29
C THR A 208 37.35 7.40 12.35
N HIS A 209 37.13 6.16 12.82
CA HIS A 209 37.49 4.92 12.10
C HIS A 209 36.40 3.83 12.00
N TYR A 210 35.22 4.02 12.61
CA TYR A 210 34.19 2.96 12.71
C TYR A 210 32.81 3.40 12.18
N ASN A 211 31.95 2.42 11.93
CA ASN A 211 30.53 2.65 11.68
C ASN A 211 29.87 3.13 12.97
N VAL A 212 29.29 4.34 12.95
CA VAL A 212 28.73 4.98 14.14
C VAL A 212 27.25 4.66 14.28
N GLN A 213 26.84 4.28 15.49
CA GLN A 213 25.49 3.84 15.81
C GLN A 213 24.96 4.74 16.92
N VAL A 214 23.90 5.48 16.61
CA VAL A 214 23.37 6.53 17.50
C VAL A 214 21.91 6.25 17.84
N GLY A 215 21.62 6.20 19.13
CA GLY A 215 20.26 6.19 19.67
C GLY A 215 20.14 7.05 20.92
N SER A 216 18.95 7.53 21.28
CA SER A 216 18.79 8.33 22.49
C SER A 216 18.92 7.49 23.76
N LEU A 217 18.30 6.30 23.80
CA LEU A 217 18.36 5.38 24.93
C LEU A 217 19.57 4.46 24.84
N ALA A 218 19.74 3.78 23.71
CA ALA A 218 20.86 2.87 23.53
C ALA A 218 21.39 2.84 22.10
N ALA A 219 22.69 2.66 21.89
CA ALA A 219 23.16 2.40 20.53
C ALA A 219 22.73 1.00 20.08
N VAL A 220 22.94 -0.01 20.93
CA VAL A 220 22.61 -1.41 20.62
C VAL A 220 21.73 -2.01 21.73
N ASN A 221 20.59 -2.60 21.35
CA ASN A 221 19.75 -3.40 22.24
C ASN A 221 19.88 -4.90 21.90
N LEU A 222 20.43 -5.67 22.83
CA LEU A 222 20.45 -7.14 22.85
C LEU A 222 19.49 -7.71 23.91
N GLY A 223 18.96 -6.86 24.78
CA GLY A 223 18.09 -7.24 25.90
C GLY A 223 16.63 -6.82 25.68
N ARG A 224 15.98 -6.42 26.77
CA ARG A 224 14.57 -5.98 26.78
C ARG A 224 14.47 -4.49 27.04
N ILE A 225 13.70 -3.81 26.19
CA ILE A 225 13.20 -2.44 26.39
C ILE A 225 11.68 -2.53 26.49
N ASP A 226 11.10 -2.01 27.56
CA ASP A 226 9.67 -2.18 27.86
C ASP A 226 9.09 -0.92 28.52
N ASN A 227 8.00 -0.37 27.99
CA ASN A 227 7.39 0.85 28.55
C ASN A 227 8.37 2.03 28.64
N VAL A 228 8.96 2.41 27.51
CA VAL A 228 9.90 3.54 27.42
C VAL A 228 9.37 4.60 26.46
N ASN A 229 9.29 5.85 26.92
CA ASN A 229 8.83 6.98 26.11
C ASN A 229 9.94 8.03 25.97
N ALA A 230 10.30 8.38 24.75
CA ALA A 230 11.31 9.36 24.42
C ALA A 230 10.69 10.55 23.66
N SER A 231 10.80 11.77 24.16
CA SER A 231 10.19 12.96 23.55
C SER A 231 11.19 14.10 23.33
N ASP A 232 10.93 14.88 22.28
CA ASP A 232 11.82 15.97 21.81
C ASP A 232 13.28 15.53 21.61
N ILE A 233 13.44 14.37 20.99
CA ILE A 233 14.75 13.78 20.69
C ILE A 233 15.37 14.48 19.49
N ARG A 234 16.67 14.78 19.56
CA ARG A 234 17.41 15.39 18.46
C ARG A 234 18.65 14.55 18.14
N ILE A 235 18.66 13.92 16.98
CA ILE A 235 19.80 13.10 16.54
C ILE A 235 20.30 13.58 15.18
N ALA A 236 21.59 13.86 15.11
CA ALA A 236 22.29 14.28 13.90
C ALA A 236 23.31 13.22 13.46
N ALA A 237 23.49 13.10 12.14
CA ALA A 237 24.39 12.13 11.54
C ALA A 237 25.88 12.42 11.80
N ALA A 238 26.63 11.36 12.10
CA ALA A 238 28.09 11.39 12.20
C ALA A 238 28.77 11.73 10.86
N SER A 239 30.02 12.18 10.90
CA SER A 239 30.84 12.44 9.70
C SER A 239 31.31 11.16 8.98
N LYS A 240 31.10 9.98 9.57
CA LYS A 240 31.44 8.65 9.04
C LYS A 240 30.19 7.81 8.79
N LEU A 241 30.36 6.61 8.23
CA LEU A 241 29.24 5.69 7.96
C LEU A 241 28.41 5.48 9.24
N ASN A 242 27.10 5.73 9.18
CA ASN A 242 26.29 5.76 10.39
C ASN A 242 24.85 5.25 10.23
N SER A 243 24.28 4.83 11.35
CA SER A 243 22.87 4.46 11.50
C SER A 243 22.27 5.19 12.69
N LEU A 244 21.11 5.80 12.49
CA LEU A 244 20.48 6.68 13.45
C LEU A 244 19.08 6.16 13.80
N GLY A 245 18.84 5.93 15.09
CA GLY A 245 17.53 5.52 15.60
C GLY A 245 17.05 6.46 16.69
N GLY A 246 15.79 6.88 16.67
CA GLY A 246 15.28 7.80 17.70
C GLY A 246 15.35 7.22 19.11
N LEU A 247 15.16 5.91 19.29
CA LEU A 247 15.36 5.23 20.58
C LEU A 247 16.64 4.37 20.59
N VAL A 248 16.79 3.49 19.59
CA VAL A 248 17.97 2.64 19.45
C VAL A 248 18.53 2.59 18.04
N ALA A 249 19.84 2.51 17.86
CA ALA A 249 20.38 2.31 16.51
C ALA A 249 20.13 0.88 16.03
N LEU A 250 20.61 -0.12 16.76
CA LEU A 250 20.47 -1.54 16.42
C LEU A 250 19.63 -2.27 17.46
N ASN A 251 18.50 -2.83 17.06
CA ASN A 251 17.71 -3.77 17.85
C ASN A 251 17.99 -5.21 17.43
N LEU A 252 18.47 -6.02 18.37
CA LEU A 252 18.65 -7.47 18.27
C LEU A 252 17.88 -8.22 19.38
N GLY A 253 17.22 -7.48 20.27
CA GLY A 253 16.38 -8.00 21.35
C GLY A 253 14.91 -7.60 21.15
N SER A 254 14.22 -7.32 22.25
CA SER A 254 12.80 -6.93 22.24
C SER A 254 12.60 -5.47 22.64
N ILE A 255 11.79 -4.75 21.88
CA ILE A 255 11.23 -3.45 22.23
C ILE A 255 9.71 -3.61 22.28
N ASP A 256 9.11 -3.35 23.44
CA ASP A 256 7.67 -3.43 23.63
C ASP A 256 7.14 -2.16 24.30
N ASN A 257 5.93 -1.75 23.93
CA ASN A 257 5.23 -0.59 24.50
C ASN A 257 6.12 0.66 24.57
N ALA A 258 6.81 0.97 23.47
CA ALA A 258 7.76 2.08 23.41
C ALA A 258 7.32 3.17 22.43
N SER A 259 7.55 4.42 22.79
CA SER A 259 7.31 5.58 21.92
C SER A 259 8.52 6.48 21.81
N ALA A 260 8.73 7.06 20.63
CA ALA A 260 9.78 8.04 20.40
C ALA A 260 9.28 9.19 19.51
N SER A 261 9.66 10.44 19.82
CA SER A 261 9.36 11.60 18.97
C SER A 261 10.49 12.63 18.91
N GLY A 262 10.58 13.34 17.78
CA GLY A 262 11.56 14.41 17.59
C GLY A 262 12.08 14.60 16.17
N THR A 263 13.37 14.88 16.02
CA THR A 263 14.03 15.13 14.74
C THR A 263 15.22 14.22 14.50
N LEU A 264 15.31 13.72 13.27
CA LEU A 264 16.42 12.90 12.76
C LEU A 264 16.97 13.54 11.49
N VAL A 265 18.27 13.85 11.49
CA VAL A 265 18.93 14.48 10.33
C VAL A 265 20.03 13.56 9.80
N GLY A 266 19.76 12.93 8.65
CA GLY A 266 20.69 12.10 7.92
C GLY A 266 21.67 12.89 7.05
N ASN A 267 22.78 12.26 6.66
CA ASN A 267 23.75 12.79 5.71
C ASN A 267 24.19 11.71 4.70
N ARG A 268 25.08 12.06 3.76
CA ARG A 268 25.60 11.15 2.72
C ARG A 268 26.28 9.86 3.24
N HIS A 269 26.54 9.76 4.54
CA HIS A 269 27.12 8.57 5.17
C HIS A 269 26.08 7.75 5.95
N THR A 270 24.83 8.21 6.04
CA THR A 270 23.77 7.53 6.76
C THR A 270 23.19 6.40 5.91
N TYR A 271 23.25 5.16 6.38
CA TYR A 271 22.73 4.00 5.64
C TYR A 271 21.42 3.44 6.21
N ALA A 272 21.08 3.81 7.44
CA ALA A 272 19.84 3.43 8.11
C ALA A 272 19.32 4.56 9.01
N LEU A 273 18.03 4.88 8.88
CA LEU A 273 17.32 5.89 9.68
C LEU A 273 15.98 5.32 10.16
N GLY A 274 15.70 5.38 11.45
CA GLY A 274 14.42 4.95 12.01
C GLY A 274 13.97 5.79 13.19
N GLY A 275 12.69 6.15 13.27
CA GLY A 275 12.18 6.90 14.42
C GLY A 275 12.27 6.12 15.74
N LEU A 276 12.11 4.79 15.71
CA LEU A 276 12.33 3.97 16.90
C LEU A 276 13.68 3.24 16.82
N ALA A 277 13.91 2.51 15.72
CA ALA A 277 15.11 1.70 15.52
C ALA A 277 15.74 1.94 14.15
N ALA A 278 17.05 2.21 14.04
CA ALA A 278 17.67 2.29 12.71
C ALA A 278 17.64 0.92 12.02
N GLU A 279 17.97 -0.15 12.76
CA GLU A 279 17.91 -1.53 12.30
C GLU A 279 17.22 -2.44 13.33
N ASN A 280 16.42 -3.39 12.86
CA ASN A 280 15.82 -4.47 13.62
C ASN A 280 16.28 -5.81 13.01
N ILE A 281 17.18 -6.53 13.70
CA ILE A 281 17.95 -7.62 13.11
C ILE A 281 17.83 -8.89 13.94
N SER A 282 17.18 -9.91 13.37
CA SER A 282 17.23 -11.27 13.91
C SER A 282 18.55 -11.94 13.56
N THR A 283 19.05 -12.76 14.48
CA THR A 283 20.29 -13.53 14.31
C THR A 283 20.04 -14.99 14.69
N ALA A 284 21.04 -15.85 14.51
CA ALA A 284 20.97 -17.23 14.99
C ALA A 284 20.73 -17.35 16.51
N ARG A 285 20.95 -16.27 17.28
CA ARG A 285 20.79 -16.24 18.74
C ARG A 285 19.40 -15.79 19.20
N GLY A 286 18.56 -15.26 18.32
CA GLY A 286 17.26 -14.73 18.71
C GLY A 286 16.58 -13.93 17.61
N VAL A 287 15.26 -13.79 17.76
CA VAL A 287 14.41 -13.01 16.86
C VAL A 287 14.24 -11.61 17.45
N ALA A 288 14.64 -10.59 16.71
CA ALA A 288 14.44 -9.21 17.12
C ALA A 288 12.97 -8.81 16.91
N SER A 289 12.38 -8.15 17.90
CA SER A 289 10.96 -7.78 17.87
C SER A 289 10.71 -6.34 18.30
N ILE A 290 9.74 -5.72 17.63
CA ILE A 290 9.14 -4.44 18.01
C ILE A 290 7.63 -4.65 18.08
N SER A 291 7.03 -4.36 19.23
CA SER A 291 5.60 -4.52 19.45
C SER A 291 4.98 -3.34 20.19
N ASN A 292 3.71 -3.04 19.89
CA ASN A 292 2.94 -2.01 20.60
C ASN A 292 3.64 -0.64 20.63
N SER A 293 4.39 -0.31 19.59
CA SER A 293 5.29 0.84 19.58
C SER A 293 4.91 1.91 18.56
N ARG A 294 5.29 3.15 18.85
CA ARG A 294 5.00 4.30 17.98
C ARG A 294 6.22 5.20 17.77
N ALA A 295 6.31 5.81 16.60
CA ALA A 295 7.31 6.83 16.31
C ALA A 295 6.67 8.06 15.65
N ASP A 296 7.07 9.25 16.09
CA ASP A 296 6.65 10.54 15.52
C ASP A 296 7.85 11.43 15.24
N PHE A 297 8.36 11.39 14.00
CA PHE A 297 9.59 12.09 13.65
C PHE A 297 9.46 12.95 12.41
N ALA A 298 10.14 14.10 12.44
CA ALA A 298 10.56 14.80 11.23
C ALA A 298 11.95 14.28 10.84
N ILE A 299 12.00 13.49 9.77
CA ILE A 299 13.23 12.88 9.24
C ILE A 299 13.64 13.63 7.96
N SER A 300 14.85 14.18 7.94
CA SER A 300 15.35 14.97 6.81
C SER A 300 16.83 14.76 6.51
N GLY A 301 17.32 15.36 5.42
CA GLY A 301 18.73 15.32 5.02
C GLY A 301 19.02 14.41 3.83
N GLN A 302 20.06 13.58 3.94
CA GLN A 302 20.48 12.67 2.88
C GLN A 302 20.57 11.22 3.37
N LEU A 303 20.43 10.28 2.44
CA LEU A 303 20.78 8.88 2.64
C LEU A 303 21.98 8.54 1.76
N LYS A 304 22.83 7.63 2.23
CA LYS A 304 23.98 7.14 1.47
C LYS A 304 23.54 6.48 0.17
N ASP A 305 24.19 6.86 -0.92
CA ASP A 305 23.90 6.32 -2.24
C ASP A 305 24.38 4.86 -2.46
N HIS A 306 23.80 4.22 -3.48
CA HIS A 306 24.33 3.04 -4.18
C HIS A 306 24.37 1.70 -3.42
N ALA A 307 23.50 1.46 -2.43
CA ALA A 307 23.28 0.10 -1.94
C ALA A 307 21.80 -0.27 -1.84
N SER A 308 21.44 -1.38 -2.49
CA SER A 308 20.08 -1.90 -2.60
C SER A 308 19.37 -2.20 -1.27
N HIS A 309 20.10 -2.21 -0.15
CA HIS A 309 19.60 -2.59 1.16
C HIS A 309 19.64 -1.46 2.21
N TYR A 310 20.09 -0.26 1.85
CA TYR A 310 20.03 0.91 2.75
C TYR A 310 18.62 1.47 2.78
N GLY A 311 18.19 2.03 3.91
CA GLY A 311 16.80 2.47 4.01
C GLY A 311 16.51 3.39 5.18
N ALA A 312 15.51 4.23 4.98
CA ALA A 312 14.96 5.09 6.02
C ALA A 312 13.47 4.79 6.20
N GLY A 313 13.03 4.72 7.44
CA GLY A 313 11.61 4.68 7.72
C GLY A 313 11.18 5.40 8.99
N GLY A 314 9.89 5.70 9.08
CA GLY A 314 9.35 6.42 10.23
C GLY A 314 9.48 5.65 11.53
N LEU A 315 9.36 4.31 11.51
CA LEU A 315 9.59 3.47 12.69
C LEU A 315 10.95 2.78 12.63
N VAL A 316 11.26 2.10 11.51
CA VAL A 316 12.47 1.30 11.33
C VAL A 316 13.17 1.63 10.01
N GLY A 317 14.49 1.81 10.02
CA GLY A 317 15.23 1.96 8.76
C GLY A 317 15.31 0.65 7.99
N ARG A 318 15.80 -0.41 8.66
CA ARG A 318 16.01 -1.74 8.06
C ARG A 318 15.52 -2.85 8.98
N ASN A 319 14.59 -3.68 8.53
CA ASN A 319 14.12 -4.87 9.23
C ASN A 319 14.69 -6.13 8.55
N ARG A 320 15.50 -6.92 9.25
CA ARG A 320 16.16 -8.12 8.71
C ARG A 320 15.86 -9.33 9.58
N GLY A 321 14.93 -10.16 9.15
CA GLY A 321 14.42 -11.31 9.91
C GLY A 321 13.60 -10.94 11.15
N GLY A 322 13.46 -9.64 11.44
CA GLY A 322 12.76 -9.13 12.62
C GLY A 322 11.24 -9.09 12.45
N LEU A 323 10.55 -9.08 13.58
CA LEU A 323 9.09 -9.01 13.66
C LEU A 323 8.65 -7.64 14.14
N ILE A 324 7.71 -7.02 13.43
CA ILE A 324 7.10 -5.75 13.83
C ILE A 324 5.58 -5.98 13.93
N ARG A 325 5.00 -5.72 15.10
CA ARG A 325 3.58 -5.97 15.35
C ARG A 325 2.89 -4.82 16.06
N SER A 326 1.63 -4.56 15.74
CA SER A 326 0.77 -3.61 16.49
C SER A 326 1.44 -2.24 16.67
N SER A 327 2.15 -1.77 15.64
CA SER A 327 3.08 -0.64 15.72
C SER A 327 2.89 0.31 14.56
N GLY A 328 3.20 1.59 14.78
CA GLY A 328 2.97 2.59 13.75
C GLY A 328 3.90 3.79 13.79
N SER A 329 3.81 4.59 12.73
CA SER A 329 4.60 5.81 12.58
C SER A 329 3.76 6.98 12.06
N GLN A 330 4.16 8.18 12.45
CA GLN A 330 3.61 9.46 11.98
C GLN A 330 4.76 10.47 11.81
N GLY A 331 4.48 11.60 11.15
CA GLY A 331 5.45 12.66 10.89
C GLY A 331 5.82 12.80 9.41
N THR A 332 7.07 13.15 9.12
CA THR A 332 7.54 13.41 7.75
C THR A 332 8.87 12.72 7.47
N LEU A 333 9.06 12.26 6.23
CA LEU A 333 10.29 11.65 5.74
C LEU A 333 10.68 12.29 4.42
N SER A 334 11.65 13.20 4.44
CA SER A 334 12.11 13.92 3.25
C SER A 334 13.61 13.81 3.05
N LEU A 335 14.05 12.91 2.17
CA LEU A 335 15.47 12.60 1.96
C LEU A 335 15.89 12.79 0.50
N SER A 336 17.18 13.08 0.32
CA SER A 336 17.85 13.07 -0.99
C SER A 336 18.96 12.04 -1.07
N GLY A 337 19.18 11.49 -2.27
CA GLY A 337 20.15 10.43 -2.54
C GLY A 337 19.69 9.49 -3.64
N HIS A 338 20.60 8.67 -4.16
CA HIS A 338 20.33 7.72 -5.24
C HIS A 338 20.15 6.30 -4.71
N GLY A 339 19.18 5.55 -5.25
CA GLY A 339 18.93 4.15 -4.89
C GLY A 339 18.40 3.97 -3.46
N MET A 340 17.70 4.96 -2.91
CA MET A 340 17.20 4.94 -1.54
C MET A 340 15.97 4.04 -1.41
N ASN A 341 15.85 3.31 -0.29
CA ASN A 341 14.59 2.67 0.11
C ASN A 341 13.91 3.52 1.20
N LEU A 342 12.79 4.16 0.88
CA LEU A 342 12.05 5.02 1.81
C LEU A 342 10.69 4.41 2.12
N GLY A 343 10.39 4.21 3.40
CA GLY A 343 9.10 3.69 3.84
C GLY A 343 8.54 4.53 4.98
N GLY A 344 7.25 4.89 4.95
CA GLY A 344 6.68 5.61 6.09
C GLY A 344 6.78 4.82 7.40
N LEU A 345 6.77 3.48 7.37
CA LEU A 345 7.08 2.63 8.53
C LEU A 345 8.49 2.05 8.47
N VAL A 346 8.82 1.35 7.38
CA VAL A 346 10.08 0.59 7.23
C VAL A 346 10.78 0.92 5.92
N GLY A 347 12.03 1.37 5.92
CA GLY A 347 12.76 1.60 4.67
C GLY A 347 12.95 0.32 3.84
N TYR A 348 13.63 -0.66 4.43
CA TYR A 348 13.92 -1.96 3.81
C TYR A 348 13.50 -3.11 4.74
N SER A 349 12.66 -4.04 4.27
CA SER A 349 12.28 -5.25 5.02
C SER A 349 12.72 -6.51 4.29
N SER A 350 13.38 -7.42 4.99
CA SER A 350 13.74 -8.74 4.45
C SER A 350 13.59 -9.89 5.43
N ALA A 351 13.07 -11.03 4.95
CA ALA A 351 12.97 -12.30 5.68
C ALA A 351 12.26 -12.24 7.05
N GLY A 352 11.53 -11.16 7.34
CA GLY A 352 10.81 -10.92 8.59
C GLY A 352 9.29 -11.01 8.42
N GLY A 353 8.56 -10.33 9.31
CA GLY A 353 7.10 -10.25 9.22
C GLY A 353 6.56 -8.97 9.85
N LEU A 354 5.56 -8.38 9.19
CA LEU A 354 4.85 -7.21 9.66
C LEU A 354 3.36 -7.55 9.81
N ALA A 355 2.79 -7.29 10.98
CA ALA A 355 1.38 -7.53 11.25
C ALA A 355 0.76 -6.39 12.06
N ASP A 356 -0.45 -5.97 11.70
CA ASP A 356 -1.21 -4.95 12.45
C ASP A 356 -0.42 -3.64 12.53
N VAL A 357 0.01 -3.13 11.37
CA VAL A 357 0.89 -1.96 11.28
C VAL A 357 0.28 -0.80 10.53
N SER A 358 0.64 0.42 10.91
CA SER A 358 0.08 1.63 10.27
C SER A 358 1.12 2.73 10.08
N ALA A 359 1.09 3.41 8.93
CA ALA A 359 1.94 4.58 8.66
C ALA A 359 1.14 5.80 8.17
N PHE A 360 1.31 6.92 8.87
CA PHE A 360 0.71 8.22 8.58
C PHE A 360 1.79 9.25 8.22
N VAL A 361 2.86 8.81 7.55
CA VAL A 361 4.05 9.62 7.23
C VAL A 361 4.01 10.11 5.80
N ASP A 362 4.19 11.42 5.60
CA ASP A 362 4.44 11.97 4.26
C ASP A 362 5.88 11.62 3.82
N VAL A 363 5.99 10.87 2.72
CA VAL A 363 7.27 10.37 2.19
C VAL A 363 7.64 11.15 0.92
N SER A 364 8.82 11.76 0.91
CA SER A 364 9.37 12.50 -0.22
C SER A 364 10.81 12.09 -0.47
N GLY A 365 11.08 11.52 -1.64
CA GLY A 365 12.42 11.15 -2.07
C GLY A 365 12.90 11.94 -3.28
N ASN A 366 14.08 12.56 -3.16
CA ASN A 366 14.72 13.27 -4.26
C ASN A 366 16.01 12.55 -4.72
N GLY A 367 15.94 11.91 -5.88
CA GLY A 367 17.08 11.24 -6.50
C GLY A 367 16.66 10.03 -7.33
N GLN A 368 17.64 9.47 -8.04
CA GLN A 368 17.41 8.44 -9.05
C GLN A 368 17.27 7.03 -8.47
N HIS A 369 16.51 6.16 -9.12
CA HIS A 369 16.40 4.73 -8.80
C HIS A 369 15.89 4.43 -7.38
N GLY A 370 15.19 5.37 -6.76
CA GLY A 370 14.61 5.16 -5.43
C GLY A 370 13.41 4.23 -5.44
N LEU A 371 13.19 3.56 -4.30
CA LEU A 371 12.04 2.70 -4.03
C LEU A 371 11.28 3.29 -2.83
N TYR A 372 10.15 3.95 -3.09
CA TYR A 372 9.43 4.68 -2.03
C TYR A 372 8.02 4.12 -1.83
N GLY A 373 7.68 3.87 -0.57
CA GLY A 373 6.36 3.42 -0.14
C GLY A 373 5.85 4.20 1.07
N GLY A 374 4.53 4.37 1.19
CA GLY A 374 3.94 4.94 2.40
C GLY A 374 4.09 4.02 3.63
N LEU A 375 4.23 2.71 3.44
CA LEU A 375 4.58 1.75 4.49
C LEU A 375 6.03 1.28 4.36
N ILE A 376 6.41 0.71 3.19
CA ILE A 376 7.71 0.09 2.96
C ILE A 376 8.36 0.55 1.65
N GLY A 377 9.64 0.90 1.66
CA GLY A 377 10.37 1.15 0.41
C GLY A 377 10.56 -0.13 -0.42
N LEU A 378 11.32 -1.07 0.13
CA LEU A 378 11.59 -2.39 -0.48
C LEU A 378 11.25 -3.54 0.49
N ASN A 379 10.43 -4.48 0.03
CA ASN A 379 10.03 -5.67 0.76
C ASN A 379 10.52 -6.95 0.06
N VAL A 380 11.24 -7.82 0.75
CA VAL A 380 11.83 -9.05 0.19
C VAL A 380 11.59 -10.24 1.10
N ASN A 381 10.83 -11.25 0.66
CA ASN A 381 10.55 -12.45 1.46
C ASN A 381 9.98 -12.15 2.86
N SER A 382 9.28 -11.02 3.04
CA SER A 382 8.73 -10.61 4.34
C SER A 382 7.22 -10.44 4.21
N GLY A 383 6.46 -11.35 4.81
CA GLY A 383 4.99 -11.34 4.75
C GLY A 383 4.39 -10.13 5.46
N ILE A 384 3.27 -9.63 4.92
CA ILE A 384 2.56 -8.48 5.47
C ILE A 384 1.08 -8.85 5.66
N ALA A 385 0.55 -8.57 6.86
CA ALA A 385 -0.86 -8.75 7.18
C ALA A 385 -1.41 -7.52 7.92
N HIS A 386 -2.64 -7.11 7.60
CA HIS A 386 -3.34 -6.02 8.30
C HIS A 386 -2.52 -4.73 8.35
N ALA A 387 -2.26 -4.15 7.17
CA ALA A 387 -1.37 -3.00 7.04
C ALA A 387 -2.04 -1.82 6.34
N THR A 388 -1.83 -0.62 6.87
CA THR A 388 -2.42 0.60 6.32
C THR A 388 -1.39 1.71 6.16
N ALA A 389 -1.41 2.40 5.02
CA ALA A 389 -0.68 3.66 4.82
C ALA A 389 -1.60 4.76 4.30
N SER A 390 -1.42 6.00 4.77
CA SER A 390 -2.24 7.13 4.33
C SER A 390 -1.48 8.43 4.06
N GLY A 391 -0.18 8.50 4.40
CA GLY A 391 0.64 9.65 4.06
C GLY A 391 0.89 9.76 2.56
N LYS A 392 1.13 10.98 2.08
CA LYS A 392 1.38 11.26 0.67
C LYS A 392 2.78 10.79 0.28
N VAL A 393 2.91 10.18 -0.90
CA VAL A 393 4.20 9.69 -1.41
C VAL A 393 4.60 10.49 -2.65
N ARG A 394 5.81 11.05 -2.64
CA ARG A 394 6.38 11.86 -3.73
C ARG A 394 7.76 11.36 -4.16
N GLY A 395 8.00 11.32 -5.47
CA GLY A 395 9.31 11.02 -6.05
C GLY A 395 9.63 11.90 -7.27
N THR A 396 10.92 12.22 -7.46
CA THR A 396 11.40 12.98 -8.63
C THR A 396 11.84 12.07 -9.78
N ASP A 397 12.67 11.04 -9.50
CA ASP A 397 13.18 10.06 -10.47
C ASP A 397 13.26 8.65 -9.86
N ALA A 398 12.11 8.07 -9.50
CA ALA A 398 12.07 6.80 -8.76
C ALA A 398 12.01 5.57 -9.67
N GLU A 399 12.65 4.46 -9.28
CA GLU A 399 12.43 3.18 -9.97
C GLU A 399 11.01 2.68 -9.72
N ALA A 400 10.56 2.71 -8.47
CA ALA A 400 9.20 2.30 -8.11
C ALA A 400 8.63 3.13 -6.97
N LEU A 401 7.37 3.56 -7.13
CA LEU A 401 6.65 4.38 -6.17
C LEU A 401 5.29 3.75 -5.88
N GLY A 402 5.00 3.48 -4.61
CA GLY A 402 3.72 2.92 -4.15
C GLY A 402 3.13 3.69 -2.97
N GLY A 403 1.81 3.74 -2.83
CA GLY A 403 1.19 4.28 -1.62
C GLY A 403 1.41 3.40 -0.39
N LEU A 404 1.54 2.08 -0.56
CA LEU A 404 1.95 1.15 0.50
C LEU A 404 3.42 0.73 0.35
N ILE A 405 3.80 0.19 -0.82
CA ILE A 405 5.12 -0.40 -1.04
C ILE A 405 5.76 0.08 -2.33
N GLY A 406 7.01 0.53 -2.31
CA GLY A 406 7.74 0.82 -3.54
C GLY A 406 7.92 -0.43 -4.40
N ARG A 407 8.62 -1.44 -3.87
CA ARG A 407 8.82 -2.74 -4.54
C ARG A 407 8.62 -3.93 -3.61
N ASN A 408 7.87 -4.92 -4.08
CA ASN A 408 7.59 -6.16 -3.36
C ASN A 408 8.16 -7.38 -4.12
N LEU A 409 8.98 -8.18 -3.45
CA LEU A 409 9.65 -9.35 -4.03
C LEU A 409 9.37 -10.61 -3.21
N ASN A 410 8.74 -11.60 -3.83
CA ASN A 410 8.51 -12.94 -3.25
C ASN A 410 7.84 -12.89 -1.87
N ALA A 411 6.93 -11.94 -1.64
CA ALA A 411 6.29 -11.74 -0.35
C ALA A 411 4.79 -11.58 -0.50
N ALA A 412 4.04 -12.37 0.27
CA ALA A 412 2.59 -12.30 0.29
C ALA A 412 2.10 -11.10 1.10
N ILE A 413 1.04 -10.45 0.63
CA ILE A 413 0.41 -9.30 1.27
C ILE A 413 -1.08 -9.59 1.40
N THR A 414 -1.60 -9.45 2.61
CA THR A 414 -3.01 -9.73 2.91
C THR A 414 -3.61 -8.61 3.75
N ASN A 415 -4.89 -8.28 3.49
CA ASN A 415 -5.63 -7.28 4.26
C ASN A 415 -4.88 -5.94 4.36
N ALA A 416 -4.54 -5.35 3.21
CA ALA A 416 -3.69 -4.15 3.17
C ALA A 416 -4.29 -3.02 2.33
N SER A 417 -4.11 -1.77 2.78
CA SER A 417 -4.72 -0.61 2.14
C SER A 417 -3.82 0.63 2.08
N ALA A 418 -3.94 1.41 1.00
CA ALA A 418 -3.26 2.69 0.82
C ALA A 418 -4.23 3.81 0.43
N HIS A 419 -4.14 4.95 1.11
CA HIS A 419 -5.10 6.06 0.96
C HIS A 419 -4.47 7.38 0.52
N GLY A 420 -3.15 7.53 0.69
CA GLY A 420 -2.44 8.77 0.35
C GLY A 420 -2.24 8.92 -1.16
N ASP A 421 -2.25 10.17 -1.65
CA ASP A 421 -1.91 10.46 -3.04
C ASP A 421 -0.48 10.04 -3.36
N VAL A 422 -0.24 9.67 -4.60
CA VAL A 422 1.06 9.24 -5.10
C VAL A 422 1.46 10.08 -6.30
N VAL A 423 2.60 10.79 -6.21
CA VAL A 423 3.06 11.72 -7.25
C VAL A 423 4.48 11.37 -7.68
N LEU A 424 4.67 11.08 -8.97
CA LEU A 424 5.98 10.74 -9.54
C LEU A 424 6.26 11.58 -10.79
N GLN A 425 7.30 12.43 -10.75
CA GLN A 425 7.64 13.30 -11.88
C GLN A 425 8.26 12.52 -13.04
N ALA A 426 9.22 11.66 -12.74
CA ALA A 426 9.83 10.73 -13.67
C ALA A 426 10.13 9.40 -12.98
N GLY A 427 10.16 8.31 -13.72
CA GLY A 427 10.49 7.00 -13.17
C GLY A 427 10.03 5.84 -14.02
N ARG A 428 9.87 4.66 -13.40
CA ARG A 428 9.41 3.46 -14.13
C ARG A 428 8.03 3.02 -13.69
N TYR A 429 7.85 2.69 -12.41
CA TYR A 429 6.63 2.04 -11.94
C TYR A 429 5.89 2.90 -10.91
N LEU A 430 4.66 3.28 -11.22
CA LEU A 430 3.78 4.05 -10.33
C LEU A 430 2.57 3.22 -9.92
N GLY A 431 2.37 3.03 -8.62
CA GLY A 431 1.25 2.29 -8.06
C GLY A 431 0.55 3.01 -6.91
N GLY A 432 -0.77 2.87 -6.79
CA GLY A 432 -1.47 3.38 -5.61
C GLY A 432 -1.23 2.53 -4.36
N LEU A 433 -1.06 1.22 -4.50
CA LEU A 433 -0.63 0.32 -3.44
C LEU A 433 0.84 -0.05 -3.61
N ILE A 434 1.23 -0.62 -4.76
CA ILE A 434 2.58 -1.13 -4.99
C ILE A 434 3.15 -0.61 -6.31
N GLY A 435 4.36 -0.04 -6.32
CA GLY A 435 5.01 0.33 -7.58
C GLY A 435 5.27 -0.90 -8.46
N HIS A 436 6.08 -1.84 -7.95
CA HIS A 436 6.44 -3.08 -8.64
C HIS A 436 6.26 -4.31 -7.73
N ASN A 437 5.42 -5.25 -8.16
CA ASN A 437 5.19 -6.53 -7.49
C ASN A 437 5.73 -7.69 -8.33
N GLN A 438 6.60 -8.52 -7.74
CA GLN A 438 7.18 -9.68 -8.41
C GLN A 438 7.07 -10.92 -7.53
N ALA A 439 6.33 -11.92 -8.01
CA ALA A 439 6.08 -13.19 -7.33
C ALA A 439 5.54 -13.09 -5.88
N GLY A 440 4.97 -11.94 -5.52
CA GLY A 440 4.25 -11.75 -4.26
C GLY A 440 2.74 -11.82 -4.49
N ASN A 441 2.07 -12.83 -3.96
CA ASN A 441 0.61 -12.94 -4.10
C ASN A 441 -0.10 -11.92 -3.17
N LEU A 442 -1.18 -11.32 -3.68
CA LEU A 442 -1.96 -10.31 -2.95
C LEU A 442 -3.40 -10.81 -2.76
N ALA A 443 -3.91 -10.65 -1.54
CA ALA A 443 -5.31 -10.92 -1.22
C ALA A 443 -5.91 -9.79 -0.37
N ASP A 444 -7.14 -9.39 -0.68
CA ASP A 444 -7.91 -8.42 0.11
C ASP A 444 -7.16 -7.09 0.24
N VAL A 445 -6.88 -6.47 -0.90
CA VAL A 445 -6.05 -5.26 -1.01
C VAL A 445 -6.78 -4.12 -1.69
N SER A 446 -6.52 -2.89 -1.25
CA SER A 446 -7.15 -1.70 -1.84
C SER A 446 -6.28 -0.45 -1.90
N ALA A 447 -6.53 0.39 -2.90
CA ALA A 447 -5.95 1.73 -2.99
C ALA A 447 -7.00 2.79 -3.33
N SER A 448 -6.96 3.95 -2.68
CA SER A 448 -7.90 5.05 -2.92
C SER A 448 -7.27 6.41 -3.22
N GLY A 449 -5.96 6.58 -3.00
CA GLY A 449 -5.26 7.83 -3.30
C GLY A 449 -5.16 8.11 -4.80
N ASN A 450 -5.14 9.38 -5.19
CA ASN A 450 -4.98 9.75 -6.60
C ASN A 450 -3.53 9.62 -7.05
N LEU A 451 -3.33 9.25 -8.32
CA LEU A 451 -2.03 9.10 -8.96
C LEU A 451 -1.80 10.24 -9.95
N SER A 452 -0.65 10.89 -9.83
CA SER A 452 -0.15 11.83 -10.84
C SER A 452 1.26 11.45 -11.28
N GLY A 453 1.42 11.16 -12.57
CA GLY A 453 2.67 10.77 -13.19
C GLY A 453 3.13 11.74 -14.29
N GLY A 454 4.43 11.97 -14.39
CA GLY A 454 5.03 12.56 -15.58
C GLY A 454 5.52 11.48 -16.55
N SER A 455 6.83 11.40 -16.77
CA SER A 455 7.46 10.45 -17.69
C SER A 455 7.68 9.09 -17.01
N LEU A 456 6.86 8.09 -17.37
CA LEU A 456 6.81 6.80 -16.69
C LEU A 456 6.85 5.64 -17.69
N LEU A 457 7.16 4.44 -17.22
CA LEU A 457 6.99 3.22 -17.99
C LEU A 457 5.58 2.65 -17.78
N GLN A 458 5.17 2.39 -16.53
CA GLN A 458 3.84 1.87 -16.20
C GLN A 458 3.21 2.60 -15.01
N ALA A 459 1.89 2.77 -15.06
CA ALA A 459 1.10 3.32 -13.96
C ALA A 459 -0.17 2.51 -13.72
N GLY A 460 -0.45 2.15 -12.47
CA GLY A 460 -1.67 1.45 -12.08
C GLY A 460 -2.26 1.97 -10.79
N GLY A 461 -3.57 2.19 -10.73
CA GLY A 461 -4.23 2.68 -9.50
C GLY A 461 -4.04 1.76 -8.29
N LEU A 462 -3.78 0.47 -8.49
CA LEU A 462 -3.28 -0.43 -7.44
C LEU A 462 -1.79 -0.76 -7.62
N ILE A 463 -1.39 -1.28 -8.78
CA ILE A 463 -0.01 -1.72 -9.03
C ILE A 463 0.51 -1.21 -10.38
N GLY A 464 1.70 -0.61 -10.41
CA GLY A 464 2.35 -0.23 -11.66
C GLY A 464 2.66 -1.46 -12.53
N LEU A 465 3.50 -2.36 -12.04
CA LEU A 465 3.85 -3.63 -12.70
C LEU A 465 3.58 -4.82 -11.77
N ASN A 466 2.81 -5.80 -12.24
CA ASN A 466 2.59 -7.09 -11.58
C ASN A 466 3.20 -8.22 -12.41
N ALA A 467 4.19 -8.92 -11.86
CA ALA A 467 4.90 -10.01 -12.55
C ALA A 467 4.84 -11.33 -11.79
N ASN A 468 4.30 -12.37 -12.42
CA ASN A 468 4.22 -13.74 -11.90
C ASN A 468 3.54 -13.83 -10.53
N ALA A 469 2.52 -13.01 -10.28
CA ALA A 469 1.84 -12.91 -9.00
C ALA A 469 0.32 -12.87 -9.20
N SER A 470 -0.41 -13.58 -8.33
CA SER A 470 -1.87 -13.61 -8.37
C SER A 470 -2.48 -12.55 -7.45
N LEU A 471 -3.58 -11.96 -7.90
CA LEU A 471 -4.39 -11.01 -7.14
C LEU A 471 -5.78 -11.59 -6.90
N VAL A 472 -6.22 -11.54 -5.65
CA VAL A 472 -7.57 -11.95 -5.24
C VAL A 472 -8.20 -10.82 -4.43
N ASN A 473 -9.43 -10.44 -4.78
CA ASN A 473 -10.18 -9.38 -4.08
C ASN A 473 -9.38 -8.05 -4.03
N ALA A 474 -9.11 -7.49 -5.21
CA ALA A 474 -8.26 -6.33 -5.36
C ALA A 474 -9.05 -5.14 -5.91
N SER A 475 -8.94 -3.96 -5.28
CA SER A 475 -9.72 -2.79 -5.70
C SER A 475 -8.93 -1.48 -5.75
N ALA A 476 -9.22 -0.63 -6.74
CA ALA A 476 -8.64 0.71 -6.85
C ALA A 476 -9.72 1.77 -7.16
N LYS A 477 -9.68 2.89 -6.44
CA LYS A 477 -10.69 3.97 -6.56
C LYS A 477 -10.13 5.31 -7.00
N GLY A 478 -8.84 5.57 -6.78
CA GLY A 478 -8.21 6.85 -7.12
C GLY A 478 -8.07 7.05 -8.63
N ASN A 479 -8.10 8.31 -9.07
CA ASN A 479 -7.88 8.67 -10.46
C ASN A 479 -6.40 8.49 -10.83
N VAL A 480 -6.13 8.11 -12.08
CA VAL A 480 -4.79 7.89 -12.62
C VAL A 480 -4.56 8.86 -13.78
N ALA A 481 -3.70 9.86 -13.57
CA ALA A 481 -3.36 10.84 -14.58
C ALA A 481 -1.85 10.85 -14.86
N THR A 482 -1.45 10.50 -16.10
CA THR A 482 -0.05 10.42 -16.52
C THR A 482 0.23 11.18 -17.81
N ARG A 483 1.51 11.29 -18.19
CA ARG A 483 1.95 11.96 -19.43
C ARG A 483 2.99 11.11 -20.17
N GLY A 484 2.52 10.18 -21.00
CA GLY A 484 3.36 9.37 -21.89
C GLY A 484 3.82 8.05 -21.29
N ALA A 485 3.03 7.44 -20.42
CA ALA A 485 3.32 6.10 -19.93
C ALA A 485 3.09 5.04 -21.02
N GLU A 486 3.88 3.96 -21.03
CA GLU A 486 3.69 2.85 -21.98
C GLU A 486 2.38 2.10 -21.68
N ALA A 487 2.05 1.93 -20.40
CA ALA A 487 0.82 1.27 -19.97
C ALA A 487 0.20 1.95 -18.74
N VAL A 488 -1.09 2.26 -18.82
CA VAL A 488 -1.86 2.89 -17.75
C VAL A 488 -3.12 2.10 -17.48
N GLY A 489 -3.36 1.74 -16.22
CA GLY A 489 -4.60 1.08 -15.81
C GLY A 489 -5.18 1.58 -14.50
N GLY A 490 -6.49 1.43 -14.33
CA GLY A 490 -7.14 1.78 -13.07
C GLY A 490 -6.77 0.84 -11.92
N LEU A 491 -6.48 -0.44 -12.20
CA LEU A 491 -5.95 -1.40 -11.22
C LEU A 491 -4.47 -1.69 -11.49
N LEU A 492 -4.12 -2.14 -12.68
CA LEU A 492 -2.76 -2.53 -13.07
C LEU A 492 -2.27 -1.74 -14.28
N GLY A 493 -1.06 -1.20 -14.23
CA GLY A 493 -0.41 -0.69 -15.45
C GLY A 493 -0.10 -1.84 -16.41
N GLU A 494 0.71 -2.80 -15.95
CA GLU A 494 1.05 -4.01 -16.70
C GLU A 494 0.93 -5.27 -15.83
N ASN A 495 0.39 -6.33 -16.44
CA ASN A 495 0.33 -7.66 -15.84
C ASN A 495 1.07 -8.69 -16.71
N LEU A 496 2.02 -9.40 -16.09
CA LEU A 496 2.82 -10.45 -16.73
C LEU A 496 2.54 -11.78 -16.05
N TYR A 497 1.75 -12.63 -16.72
CA TYR A 497 1.39 -14.00 -16.31
C TYR A 497 0.63 -14.14 -14.99
N GLY A 498 0.33 -13.04 -14.28
CA GLY A 498 -0.46 -13.02 -13.06
C GLY A 498 -1.94 -13.29 -13.34
N SER A 499 -2.61 -14.05 -12.47
CA SER A 499 -4.07 -14.22 -12.52
C SER A 499 -4.76 -13.21 -11.62
N ILE A 500 -5.95 -12.76 -12.00
CA ILE A 500 -6.73 -11.78 -11.22
C ILE A 500 -8.13 -12.34 -11.06
N ILE A 501 -8.58 -12.42 -9.81
CA ILE A 501 -9.89 -12.91 -9.43
C ILE A 501 -10.54 -11.85 -8.56
N ASN A 502 -11.76 -11.43 -8.91
CA ASN A 502 -12.51 -10.40 -8.18
C ASN A 502 -11.76 -9.06 -8.12
N GLY A 503 -11.40 -8.53 -9.29
CA GLY A 503 -10.71 -7.24 -9.42
C GLY A 503 -11.67 -6.12 -9.82
N SER A 504 -11.52 -4.93 -9.23
CA SER A 504 -12.36 -3.77 -9.60
C SER A 504 -11.60 -2.45 -9.64
N ALA A 505 -11.91 -1.59 -10.60
CA ALA A 505 -11.39 -0.23 -10.67
C ALA A 505 -12.49 0.80 -11.01
N SER A 506 -12.50 1.94 -10.32
CA SER A 506 -13.53 2.98 -10.51
C SER A 506 -13.01 4.39 -10.80
N GLY A 507 -11.72 4.64 -10.61
CA GLY A 507 -11.11 5.95 -10.90
C GLY A 507 -10.96 6.21 -12.40
N GLU A 508 -10.98 7.48 -12.80
CA GLU A 508 -10.72 7.91 -14.17
C GLU A 508 -9.26 7.65 -14.55
N VAL A 509 -9.03 7.21 -15.79
CA VAL A 509 -7.70 6.93 -16.36
C VAL A 509 -7.45 7.86 -17.54
N THR A 510 -6.44 8.72 -17.43
CA THR A 510 -6.12 9.74 -18.45
C THR A 510 -4.63 9.78 -18.77
N ASP A 511 -4.30 9.62 -20.06
CA ASP A 511 -2.95 9.87 -20.59
C ASP A 511 -3.03 10.37 -22.05
N GLY A 512 -2.49 11.57 -22.30
CA GLY A 512 -2.52 12.23 -23.62
C GLY A 512 -1.48 11.71 -24.62
N SER A 513 -0.53 10.88 -24.21
CA SER A 513 0.55 10.35 -25.06
C SER A 513 0.91 8.89 -24.77
N GLY A 514 0.12 8.20 -23.94
CA GLY A 514 0.39 6.81 -23.56
C GLY A 514 0.03 5.81 -24.66
N LYS A 515 0.69 4.65 -24.66
CA LYS A 515 0.49 3.63 -25.72
C LYS A 515 -0.68 2.70 -25.44
N THR A 516 -0.88 2.31 -24.19
CA THR A 516 -1.97 1.40 -23.80
C THR A 516 -2.68 1.91 -22.55
N LEU A 517 -4.00 2.04 -22.63
CA LEU A 517 -4.84 2.55 -21.55
C LEU A 517 -6.02 1.63 -21.32
N GLY A 518 -6.20 1.19 -20.08
CA GLY A 518 -7.33 0.37 -19.65
C GLY A 518 -8.02 0.93 -18.42
N GLY A 519 -9.35 0.83 -18.33
CA GLY A 519 -10.04 1.18 -17.08
C GLY A 519 -9.65 0.28 -15.91
N LEU A 520 -9.15 -0.93 -16.15
CA LEU A 520 -8.61 -1.84 -15.13
C LEU A 520 -7.14 -2.24 -15.41
N ILE A 521 -6.79 -2.69 -16.62
CA ILE A 521 -5.42 -3.12 -16.98
C ILE A 521 -4.94 -2.35 -18.21
N GLY A 522 -3.79 -1.68 -18.14
CA GLY A 522 -3.19 -1.06 -19.32
C GLY A 522 -2.76 -2.10 -20.37
N SER A 523 -1.84 -2.97 -19.98
CA SER A 523 -1.30 -4.06 -20.80
C SER A 523 -1.33 -5.40 -20.07
N ASN A 524 -1.80 -6.45 -20.74
CA ASN A 524 -1.83 -7.80 -20.21
C ASN A 524 -1.06 -8.78 -21.12
N LEU A 525 -0.17 -9.56 -20.51
CA LEU A 525 0.53 -10.68 -21.14
C LEU A 525 0.21 -11.98 -20.39
N GLY A 526 -0.72 -12.76 -20.92
CA GLY A 526 -1.13 -14.04 -20.36
C GLY A 526 -1.94 -13.91 -19.06
N GLY A 527 -1.89 -14.96 -18.23
CA GLY A 527 -2.73 -15.08 -17.04
C GLY A 527 -4.17 -15.44 -17.36
N ASN A 528 -4.90 -15.91 -16.34
CA ASN A 528 -6.33 -16.19 -16.45
C ASN A 528 -7.07 -15.22 -15.54
N HIS A 529 -8.06 -14.52 -16.09
CA HIS A 529 -8.77 -13.47 -15.35
C HIS A 529 -10.23 -13.85 -15.19
N SER A 530 -10.78 -13.60 -14.01
CA SER A 530 -12.19 -13.85 -13.76
C SER A 530 -12.82 -12.81 -12.85
N ASN A 531 -14.08 -12.46 -13.14
CA ASN A 531 -14.89 -11.52 -12.36
C ASN A 531 -14.21 -10.15 -12.21
N LEU A 532 -13.96 -9.49 -13.34
CA LEU A 532 -13.32 -8.16 -13.36
C LEU A 532 -14.32 -7.07 -13.74
N LYS A 533 -14.23 -5.91 -13.08
CA LYS A 533 -15.15 -4.77 -13.31
C LYS A 533 -14.42 -3.43 -13.38
N ALA A 534 -14.66 -2.65 -14.44
CA ALA A 534 -14.21 -1.27 -14.55
C ALA A 534 -15.38 -0.31 -14.77
N SER A 535 -15.40 0.81 -14.03
CA SER A 535 -16.43 1.84 -14.18
C SER A 535 -15.90 3.25 -14.44
N GLY A 536 -14.60 3.47 -14.26
CA GLY A 536 -13.96 4.76 -14.52
C GLY A 536 -13.90 5.10 -16.00
N TRP A 537 -13.90 6.39 -16.33
CA TRP A 537 -13.71 6.86 -17.71
C TRP A 537 -12.27 6.62 -18.16
N VAL A 538 -12.08 6.40 -19.47
CA VAL A 538 -10.76 6.23 -20.06
C VAL A 538 -10.59 7.26 -21.18
N ASN A 539 -9.60 8.14 -21.03
CA ASN A 539 -9.31 9.21 -22.00
C ASN A 539 -7.86 9.12 -22.49
N ALA A 540 -7.69 8.71 -23.75
CA ALA A 540 -6.39 8.45 -24.35
C ALA A 540 -6.03 9.42 -25.48
N GLY A 541 -4.73 9.63 -25.63
CA GLY A 541 -4.12 10.32 -26.76
C GLY A 541 -4.19 9.57 -28.10
N ALA A 542 -3.36 10.05 -29.01
CA ALA A 542 -3.20 9.47 -30.34
C ALA A 542 -2.34 8.20 -30.32
N ASN A 543 -2.60 7.29 -31.27
CA ASN A 543 -1.88 6.03 -31.49
C ASN A 543 -1.88 5.07 -30.29
N SER A 544 -2.97 5.05 -29.52
CA SER A 544 -3.11 4.25 -28.31
C SER A 544 -4.02 3.03 -28.52
N ASP A 545 -3.82 1.99 -27.70
CA ASP A 545 -4.80 0.92 -27.49
C ASP A 545 -5.61 1.23 -26.25
N VAL A 546 -6.90 1.42 -26.43
CA VAL A 546 -7.77 2.01 -25.41
C VAL A 546 -8.94 1.08 -25.14
N GLY A 547 -9.03 0.58 -23.91
CA GLY A 547 -10.11 -0.31 -23.48
C GLY A 547 -10.79 0.19 -22.21
N GLY A 548 -12.11 0.03 -22.11
CA GLY A 548 -12.81 0.31 -20.85
C GLY A 548 -12.38 -0.65 -19.72
N LEU A 549 -11.89 -1.85 -20.04
CA LEU A 549 -11.27 -2.77 -19.08
C LEU A 549 -9.77 -2.96 -19.35
N ILE A 550 -9.39 -3.40 -20.56
CA ILE A 550 -8.01 -3.75 -20.92
C ILE A 550 -7.56 -2.96 -22.15
N GLY A 551 -6.46 -2.21 -22.08
CA GLY A 551 -5.93 -1.53 -23.26
C GLY A 551 -5.46 -2.52 -24.33
N HIS A 552 -4.43 -3.30 -24.00
CA HIS A 552 -3.85 -4.34 -24.85
C HIS A 552 -3.83 -5.69 -24.13
N ASN A 553 -4.34 -6.73 -24.79
CA ASN A 553 -4.44 -8.08 -24.25
C ASN A 553 -3.75 -9.09 -25.15
N ARG A 554 -2.73 -9.81 -24.65
CA ARG A 554 -2.03 -10.86 -25.39
C ARG A 554 -2.13 -12.20 -24.65
N GLY A 555 -2.85 -13.13 -25.27
CA GLY A 555 -3.08 -14.48 -24.73
C GLY A 555 -3.90 -14.50 -23.43
N GLY A 556 -4.13 -15.71 -22.91
CA GLY A 556 -4.92 -15.92 -21.69
C GLY A 556 -6.37 -16.31 -21.96
N ASN A 557 -7.01 -16.87 -20.92
CA ASN A 557 -8.42 -17.22 -20.93
C ASN A 557 -9.14 -16.37 -19.88
N HIS A 558 -10.01 -15.48 -20.34
CA HIS A 558 -10.69 -14.53 -19.47
C HIS A 558 -12.19 -14.77 -19.48
N SER A 559 -12.80 -14.68 -18.29
CA SER A 559 -14.23 -14.95 -18.12
C SER A 559 -14.90 -13.94 -17.20
N THR A 560 -16.16 -13.60 -17.47
CA THR A 560 -16.97 -12.74 -16.59
C THR A 560 -16.32 -11.37 -16.39
N LEU A 561 -16.26 -10.59 -17.47
CA LEU A 561 -15.63 -9.27 -17.50
C LEU A 561 -16.64 -8.18 -17.85
N ALA A 562 -16.63 -7.06 -17.15
CA ALA A 562 -17.55 -5.96 -17.40
C ALA A 562 -16.87 -4.59 -17.36
N ALA A 563 -17.21 -3.74 -18.33
CA ALA A 563 -16.82 -2.33 -18.35
C ALA A 563 -18.03 -1.41 -18.57
N SER A 564 -18.16 -0.36 -17.77
CA SER A 564 -19.27 0.60 -17.86
C SER A 564 -18.85 2.05 -18.06
N GLY A 565 -17.55 2.35 -17.92
CA GLY A 565 -17.03 3.70 -18.14
C GLY A 565 -16.96 4.07 -19.62
N ASN A 566 -17.11 5.35 -19.93
CA ASN A 566 -16.95 5.85 -21.29
C ASN A 566 -15.48 5.78 -21.72
N VAL A 567 -15.28 5.53 -23.02
CA VAL A 567 -13.94 5.38 -23.60
C VAL A 567 -13.76 6.37 -24.74
N THR A 568 -12.71 7.18 -24.65
CA THR A 568 -12.34 8.17 -25.68
C THR A 568 -10.91 7.90 -26.15
N GLY A 569 -10.72 7.76 -27.46
CA GLY A 569 -9.39 7.60 -28.06
C GLY A 569 -9.04 8.66 -29.10
N GLY A 570 -7.75 8.96 -29.25
CA GLY A 570 -7.24 9.87 -30.27
C GLY A 570 -7.04 9.24 -31.65
N LYS A 571 -6.45 10.04 -32.54
CA LYS A 571 -6.13 9.66 -33.92
C LYS A 571 -5.21 8.44 -33.97
N GLY A 572 -5.50 7.50 -34.86
CA GLY A 572 -4.72 6.28 -35.06
C GLY A 572 -4.97 5.18 -34.02
N SER A 573 -5.79 5.43 -33.00
CA SER A 573 -6.00 4.50 -31.90
C SER A 573 -6.85 3.28 -32.29
N ARG A 574 -6.76 2.22 -31.50
CA ARG A 574 -7.72 1.11 -31.46
C ARG A 574 -8.53 1.24 -30.17
N VAL A 575 -9.84 1.40 -30.29
CA VAL A 575 -10.68 1.83 -29.16
C VAL A 575 -11.82 0.83 -28.94
N GLY A 576 -11.89 0.23 -27.75
CA GLY A 576 -12.91 -0.75 -27.39
C GLY A 576 -13.59 -0.40 -26.06
N GLY A 577 -14.89 -0.62 -25.97
CA GLY A 577 -15.61 -0.46 -24.70
C GLY A 577 -15.14 -1.42 -23.60
N LEU A 578 -14.58 -2.59 -23.96
CA LEU A 578 -13.95 -3.54 -23.05
C LEU A 578 -12.44 -3.67 -23.32
N VAL A 579 -12.04 -4.01 -24.54
CA VAL A 579 -10.63 -4.21 -24.91
C VAL A 579 -10.24 -3.41 -26.14
N GLY A 580 -9.16 -2.64 -26.06
CA GLY A 580 -8.64 -1.89 -27.21
C GLY A 580 -8.10 -2.82 -28.31
N TYR A 581 -7.14 -3.66 -27.97
CA TYR A 581 -6.55 -4.65 -28.87
C TYR A 581 -6.39 -6.02 -28.20
N ASN A 582 -6.92 -7.07 -28.84
CA ASN A 582 -6.84 -8.46 -28.40
C ASN A 582 -6.01 -9.30 -29.37
N ASP A 583 -4.97 -9.97 -28.89
CA ASP A 583 -4.06 -10.83 -29.67
C ASP A 583 -4.04 -12.24 -29.07
N ALA A 584 -4.67 -13.18 -29.78
CA ALA A 584 -4.71 -14.60 -29.44
C ALA A 584 -5.25 -14.95 -28.03
N ALA A 585 -6.07 -14.09 -27.42
CA ALA A 585 -6.74 -14.39 -26.14
C ALA A 585 -8.21 -14.82 -26.33
N SER A 586 -8.72 -15.58 -25.36
CA SER A 586 -10.12 -15.99 -25.29
C SER A 586 -10.91 -15.14 -24.28
N LEU A 587 -12.05 -14.60 -24.73
CA LEU A 587 -12.97 -13.79 -23.95
C LEU A 587 -14.34 -14.48 -23.90
N THR A 588 -14.77 -14.89 -22.72
CA THR A 588 -16.06 -15.57 -22.52
C THR A 588 -16.92 -14.82 -21.51
N ASN A 589 -18.21 -14.66 -21.77
CA ASN A 589 -19.16 -14.02 -20.86
C ASN A 589 -18.70 -12.59 -20.51
N VAL A 590 -18.69 -11.71 -21.49
CA VAL A 590 -18.13 -10.35 -21.35
C VAL A 590 -19.11 -9.28 -21.80
N SER A 591 -19.07 -8.10 -21.17
CA SER A 591 -20.00 -7.01 -21.48
C SER A 591 -19.37 -5.62 -21.41
N ALA A 592 -19.77 -4.73 -22.31
CA ALA A 592 -19.47 -3.30 -22.25
C ALA A 592 -20.71 -2.42 -22.45
N SER A 593 -20.90 -1.42 -21.59
CA SER A 593 -22.05 -0.51 -21.64
C SER A 593 -21.70 0.98 -21.78
N GLY A 594 -20.42 1.34 -21.59
CA GLY A 594 -19.97 2.72 -21.78
C GLY A 594 -19.95 3.13 -23.25
N ASN A 595 -20.17 4.42 -23.52
CA ASN A 595 -20.08 4.95 -24.87
C ASN A 595 -18.62 5.01 -25.32
N VAL A 596 -18.39 4.73 -26.61
CA VAL A 596 -17.06 4.68 -27.21
C VAL A 596 -16.99 5.76 -28.29
N SER A 597 -16.02 6.67 -28.16
CA SER A 597 -15.79 7.72 -29.15
C SER A 597 -14.33 7.89 -29.52
N ALA A 598 -14.07 8.35 -30.74
CA ALA A 598 -12.73 8.69 -31.18
C ALA A 598 -12.72 9.79 -32.24
N ASN A 599 -11.53 10.31 -32.54
CA ASN A 599 -11.30 11.22 -33.66
C ASN A 599 -10.16 10.68 -34.53
N GLY A 600 -10.51 9.82 -35.49
CA GLY A 600 -9.60 9.33 -36.51
C GLY A 600 -8.96 8.00 -36.14
N SER A 601 -9.72 7.10 -35.50
CA SER A 601 -9.25 5.77 -35.10
C SER A 601 -8.98 4.86 -36.29
N ARG A 602 -8.09 3.88 -36.11
CA ARG A 602 -7.91 2.77 -37.07
C ARG A 602 -9.07 1.78 -36.97
N ALA A 603 -9.54 1.56 -35.75
CA ALA A 603 -10.68 0.72 -35.47
C ALA A 603 -11.30 1.12 -34.13
N ILE A 604 -12.63 1.10 -34.07
CA ILE A 604 -13.40 1.38 -32.87
C ILE A 604 -14.56 0.38 -32.77
N GLY A 605 -14.76 -0.18 -31.57
CA GLY A 605 -15.89 -1.04 -31.32
C GLY A 605 -16.50 -0.89 -29.94
N GLY A 606 -17.79 -1.17 -29.83
CA GLY A 606 -18.50 -1.05 -28.56
C GLY A 606 -18.00 -2.05 -27.50
N LEU A 607 -17.34 -3.14 -27.90
CA LEU A 607 -16.64 -4.07 -26.99
C LEU A 607 -15.14 -4.13 -27.30
N LEU A 608 -14.78 -4.40 -28.56
CA LEU A 608 -13.40 -4.61 -29.00
C LEU A 608 -13.02 -3.60 -30.08
N GLY A 609 -11.86 -2.94 -29.93
CA GLY A 609 -11.31 -2.10 -31.01
C GLY A 609 -10.78 -2.97 -32.16
N SER A 610 -9.83 -3.85 -31.87
CA SER A 610 -9.37 -4.86 -32.82
C SER A 610 -9.11 -6.23 -32.17
N ASP A 611 -9.24 -7.28 -32.96
CA ASP A 611 -8.98 -8.66 -32.55
C ASP A 611 -8.14 -9.38 -33.61
N LEU A 612 -7.05 -10.02 -33.18
CA LEU A 612 -6.17 -10.84 -34.01
C LEU A 612 -6.14 -12.26 -33.46
N ARG A 613 -6.75 -13.21 -34.19
CA ARG A 613 -6.79 -14.64 -33.85
C ARG A 613 -7.41 -14.94 -32.48
N GLY A 614 -8.24 -14.03 -31.96
CA GLY A 614 -8.93 -14.21 -30.69
C GLY A 614 -10.22 -15.02 -30.82
N SER A 615 -10.75 -15.41 -29.66
CA SER A 615 -12.07 -16.05 -29.56
C SER A 615 -12.95 -15.25 -28.61
N LEU A 616 -14.13 -14.86 -29.10
CA LEU A 616 -15.14 -14.13 -28.35
C LEU A 616 -16.42 -14.96 -28.28
N MET A 617 -16.87 -15.25 -27.06
CA MET A 617 -18.05 -16.08 -26.82
C MET A 617 -18.95 -15.46 -25.74
N LEU A 618 -20.27 -15.46 -25.97
CA LEU A 618 -21.25 -14.90 -25.01
C LEU A 618 -20.93 -13.44 -24.67
N ALA A 619 -20.83 -12.60 -25.70
CA ALA A 619 -20.42 -11.21 -25.56
C ALA A 619 -21.58 -10.24 -25.78
N SER A 620 -21.61 -9.13 -25.06
CA SER A 620 -22.66 -8.11 -25.19
C SER A 620 -22.10 -6.69 -25.20
N SER A 621 -22.54 -5.87 -26.15
CA SER A 621 -22.22 -4.43 -26.18
C SER A 621 -23.47 -3.59 -26.29
N TYR A 622 -23.55 -2.53 -25.48
CA TYR A 622 -24.73 -1.66 -25.36
C TYR A 622 -24.45 -0.18 -25.68
N GLY A 623 -23.20 0.26 -25.52
CA GLY A 623 -22.82 1.67 -25.68
C GLY A 623 -22.80 2.13 -27.13
N THR A 624 -23.03 3.42 -27.36
CA THR A 624 -22.95 3.99 -28.72
C THR A 624 -21.50 4.10 -29.18
N VAL A 625 -21.27 3.95 -30.49
CA VAL A 625 -19.95 4.04 -31.13
C VAL A 625 -19.94 5.21 -32.11
N ILE A 626 -19.04 6.18 -31.93
CA ILE A 626 -18.96 7.38 -32.78
C ILE A 626 -17.52 7.70 -33.16
N ASP A 627 -17.24 7.76 -34.47
CA ASP A 627 -15.99 8.32 -35.02
C ASP A 627 -16.22 8.88 -36.43
N MET A 628 -16.18 10.21 -36.57
CA MET A 628 -16.47 10.88 -37.84
C MET A 628 -15.29 10.92 -38.81
N THR A 629 -14.12 10.43 -38.41
CA THR A 629 -12.90 10.43 -39.23
C THR A 629 -12.16 9.09 -39.19
N GLY A 630 -12.73 8.09 -38.54
CA GLY A 630 -12.17 6.74 -38.39
C GLY A 630 -12.47 5.80 -39.56
N HIS A 631 -11.80 4.65 -39.54
CA HIS A 631 -11.85 3.68 -40.64
C HIS A 631 -12.82 2.51 -40.41
N ASN A 632 -12.70 1.78 -39.29
CA ASN A 632 -13.51 0.58 -39.03
C ASN A 632 -14.32 0.76 -37.75
N LEU A 633 -15.65 0.76 -37.84
CA LEU A 633 -16.55 0.97 -36.71
C LEU A 633 -17.50 -0.23 -36.58
N GLY A 634 -17.55 -0.86 -35.41
CA GLY A 634 -18.48 -1.95 -35.13
C GLY A 634 -19.21 -1.79 -33.80
N GLY A 635 -20.48 -2.15 -33.72
CA GLY A 635 -21.19 -2.13 -32.43
C GLY A 635 -20.59 -3.10 -31.42
N LEU A 636 -19.99 -4.21 -31.86
CA LEU A 636 -19.21 -5.13 -31.04
C LEU A 636 -17.70 -4.99 -31.30
N LEU A 637 -17.27 -5.13 -32.56
CA LEU A 637 -15.86 -5.22 -32.94
C LEU A 637 -15.53 -4.27 -34.10
N GLY A 638 -14.53 -3.40 -33.95
CA GLY A 638 -14.06 -2.55 -35.05
C GLY A 638 -13.46 -3.36 -36.21
N ARG A 639 -12.35 -4.05 -35.97
CA ARG A 639 -11.67 -4.90 -36.97
C ARG A 639 -11.26 -6.25 -36.39
N GLY A 640 -11.66 -7.34 -37.04
CA GLY A 640 -11.27 -8.70 -36.65
C GLY A 640 -10.49 -9.41 -37.74
N GLU A 641 -9.30 -9.93 -37.43
CA GLU A 641 -8.49 -10.73 -38.34
C GLU A 641 -8.37 -12.17 -37.82
N ASN A 642 -8.90 -13.13 -38.59
CA ASN A 642 -9.00 -14.54 -38.21
C ASN A 642 -9.65 -14.76 -36.83
N THR A 643 -10.60 -13.89 -36.47
CA THR A 643 -11.32 -13.91 -35.19
C THR A 643 -12.51 -14.88 -35.21
N SER A 644 -12.85 -15.48 -34.07
CA SER A 644 -14.09 -16.26 -33.90
C SER A 644 -15.04 -15.57 -32.92
N ILE A 645 -16.17 -15.09 -33.42
CA ILE A 645 -17.26 -14.48 -32.65
C ILE A 645 -18.43 -15.47 -32.58
N ARG A 646 -18.88 -15.81 -31.37
CA ARG A 646 -19.93 -16.80 -31.14
C ARG A 646 -20.95 -16.30 -30.13
N SER A 647 -22.24 -16.36 -30.49
CA SER A 647 -23.35 -16.03 -29.58
C SER A 647 -23.17 -14.64 -28.95
N ALA A 648 -22.93 -13.62 -29.77
CA ALA A 648 -22.67 -12.25 -29.33
C ALA A 648 -23.80 -11.31 -29.77
N ASN A 649 -24.04 -10.25 -28.99
CA ASN A 649 -25.06 -9.25 -29.29
C ASN A 649 -24.53 -7.82 -29.20
N ALA A 650 -24.92 -6.96 -30.14
CA ALA A 650 -24.64 -5.53 -30.10
C ALA A 650 -25.92 -4.71 -30.31
N THR A 651 -26.22 -3.80 -29.38
CA THR A 651 -27.44 -2.98 -29.40
C THR A 651 -27.16 -1.48 -29.55
N GLY A 652 -25.92 -1.05 -29.33
CA GLY A 652 -25.52 0.35 -29.44
C GLY A 652 -25.52 0.84 -30.89
N ALA A 653 -25.94 2.09 -31.12
CA ALA A 653 -25.89 2.71 -32.43
C ALA A 653 -24.42 3.01 -32.84
N VAL A 654 -24.13 2.90 -34.14
CA VAL A 654 -22.80 3.12 -34.72
C VAL A 654 -22.87 4.23 -35.76
N THR A 655 -22.08 5.29 -35.57
CA THR A 655 -22.05 6.47 -36.46
C THR A 655 -20.63 6.77 -36.93
N GLY A 656 -20.41 6.68 -38.25
CA GLY A 656 -19.14 6.92 -38.90
C GLY A 656 -19.12 8.11 -39.87
N GLY A 657 -17.91 8.54 -40.23
CA GLY A 657 -17.66 9.52 -41.28
C GLY A 657 -17.72 8.96 -42.70
N GLY A 658 -17.14 9.69 -43.66
CA GLY A 658 -16.92 9.19 -45.01
C GLY A 658 -15.72 8.24 -45.09
N GLY A 659 -15.73 7.29 -46.03
CA GLY A 659 -14.67 6.30 -46.24
C GLY A 659 -14.60 5.19 -45.18
N ALA A 660 -15.64 5.04 -44.34
CA ALA A 660 -15.62 4.12 -43.21
C ALA A 660 -16.29 2.77 -43.52
N SER A 661 -15.82 1.69 -42.90
CA SER A 661 -16.52 0.41 -42.81
C SER A 661 -17.28 0.36 -41.49
N VAL A 662 -18.61 0.45 -41.56
CA VAL A 662 -19.52 0.53 -40.42
C VAL A 662 -20.42 -0.70 -40.39
N GLY A 663 -20.40 -1.44 -39.27
CA GLY A 663 -21.28 -2.57 -39.02
C GLY A 663 -21.99 -2.47 -37.68
N GLY A 664 -23.27 -2.86 -37.61
CA GLY A 664 -23.97 -2.95 -36.32
C GLY A 664 -23.32 -3.96 -35.36
N LEU A 665 -22.64 -4.99 -35.87
CA LEU A 665 -21.80 -5.91 -35.09
C LEU A 665 -20.30 -5.67 -35.34
N VAL A 666 -19.85 -5.76 -36.60
CA VAL A 666 -18.43 -5.76 -36.97
C VAL A 666 -18.14 -4.75 -38.07
N GLY A 667 -17.16 -3.86 -37.90
CA GLY A 667 -16.75 -2.95 -38.98
C GLY A 667 -16.14 -3.72 -40.16
N SER A 668 -15.03 -4.41 -39.92
CA SER A 668 -14.33 -5.25 -40.90
C SER A 668 -14.00 -6.63 -40.33
N LEU A 669 -14.41 -7.70 -41.04
CA LEU A 669 -14.12 -9.09 -40.73
C LEU A 669 -13.19 -9.70 -41.79
N GLU A 670 -11.94 -9.91 -41.43
CA GLU A 670 -10.85 -10.25 -42.32
C GLU A 670 -10.26 -11.65 -42.07
N GLY A 671 -9.90 -12.34 -43.15
CA GLY A 671 -9.25 -13.64 -43.10
C GLY A 671 -10.22 -14.80 -43.25
N TRP A 672 -9.78 -15.82 -43.99
CA TRP A 672 -10.57 -17.01 -44.32
C TRP A 672 -10.97 -17.87 -43.10
N ARG A 673 -10.27 -17.70 -41.96
CA ARG A 673 -10.61 -18.36 -40.69
C ARG A 673 -11.56 -17.53 -39.83
N ALA A 674 -11.86 -16.30 -40.23
CA ALA A 674 -12.76 -15.46 -39.46
C ALA A 674 -14.19 -16.03 -39.49
N LEU A 675 -14.85 -16.03 -38.33
CA LEU A 675 -16.16 -16.65 -38.14
C LEU A 675 -17.04 -15.77 -37.26
N VAL A 676 -18.25 -15.49 -37.72
CA VAL A 676 -19.36 -15.01 -36.91
C VAL A 676 -20.43 -16.10 -36.88
N LEU A 677 -20.78 -16.57 -35.68
CA LEU A 677 -21.74 -17.66 -35.50
C LEU A 677 -22.80 -17.30 -34.46
N GLY A 678 -24.07 -17.27 -34.86
CA GLY A 678 -25.18 -17.08 -33.92
C GLY A 678 -25.19 -15.70 -33.25
N ALA A 679 -24.71 -14.66 -33.93
CA ALA A 679 -24.60 -13.31 -33.37
C ALA A 679 -25.69 -12.38 -33.92
N SER A 680 -26.07 -11.36 -33.14
CA SER A 680 -27.12 -10.41 -33.50
C SER A 680 -26.67 -8.95 -33.36
N ALA A 681 -27.17 -8.09 -34.24
CA ALA A 681 -27.03 -6.63 -34.14
C ALA A 681 -28.38 -5.93 -34.28
N SER A 682 -28.73 -5.08 -33.31
CA SER A 682 -29.97 -4.31 -33.32
C SER A 682 -29.78 -2.79 -33.32
N GLY A 683 -28.54 -2.32 -33.13
CA GLY A 683 -28.20 -0.90 -33.19
C GLY A 683 -28.25 -0.34 -34.61
N ASP A 684 -28.65 0.91 -34.75
CA ASP A 684 -28.61 1.62 -36.04
C ASP A 684 -27.17 1.80 -36.52
N ALA A 685 -26.93 1.61 -37.82
CA ALA A 685 -25.64 1.82 -38.47
C ALA A 685 -25.74 2.96 -39.50
N ARG A 686 -24.92 4.01 -39.33
CA ARG A 686 -24.89 5.18 -40.22
C ARG A 686 -23.47 5.62 -40.56
N ALA A 687 -23.25 6.03 -41.81
CA ALA A 687 -21.98 6.61 -42.25
C ALA A 687 -22.12 7.56 -43.46
N GLY A 688 -21.05 8.26 -43.80
CA GLY A 688 -20.99 9.21 -44.91
C GLY A 688 -20.76 8.56 -46.28
N TYR A 689 -20.23 9.36 -47.22
CA TYR A 689 -19.91 8.93 -48.59
C TYR A 689 -18.77 7.90 -48.60
N ASP A 690 -18.63 7.14 -49.69
CA ASP A 690 -17.58 6.12 -49.89
C ASP A 690 -17.42 5.08 -48.76
N SER A 691 -18.48 4.87 -47.99
CA SER A 691 -18.49 3.99 -46.82
C SER A 691 -19.14 2.63 -47.12
N TYR A 692 -18.80 1.60 -46.35
CA TYR A 692 -19.50 0.30 -46.36
C TYR A 692 -20.36 0.20 -45.11
N ILE A 693 -21.69 0.20 -45.25
CA ILE A 693 -22.62 0.31 -44.12
C ILE A 693 -23.50 -0.93 -44.06
N GLY A 694 -23.18 -1.83 -43.14
CA GLY A 694 -23.89 -3.09 -42.92
C GLY A 694 -24.67 -3.12 -41.62
N GLY A 695 -25.87 -3.71 -41.62
CA GLY A 695 -26.61 -3.95 -40.37
C GLY A 695 -25.88 -4.89 -39.41
N LEU A 696 -25.15 -5.88 -39.93
CA LEU A 696 -24.24 -6.74 -39.16
C LEU A 696 -22.77 -6.37 -39.42
N ALA A 697 -22.34 -6.35 -40.68
CA ALA A 697 -20.94 -6.16 -41.05
C ALA A 697 -20.72 -5.19 -42.22
N GLY A 698 -19.77 -4.27 -42.08
CA GLY A 698 -19.38 -3.39 -43.18
C GLY A 698 -18.67 -4.16 -44.30
N PHE A 699 -17.56 -4.79 -43.96
CA PHE A 699 -16.76 -5.61 -44.88
C PHE A 699 -16.56 -7.02 -44.32
N SER A 700 -16.62 -8.05 -45.18
CA SER A 700 -16.36 -9.43 -44.78
C SER A 700 -15.65 -10.27 -45.85
N THR A 701 -14.60 -10.98 -45.45
CA THR A 701 -13.98 -12.11 -46.17
C THR A 701 -14.15 -13.45 -45.43
N GLY A 702 -14.79 -13.41 -44.25
CA GLY A 702 -14.95 -14.55 -43.36
C GLY A 702 -16.26 -15.31 -43.58
N THR A 703 -16.58 -16.21 -42.66
CA THR A 703 -17.86 -16.92 -42.63
C THR A 703 -18.81 -16.27 -41.63
N ILE A 704 -20.01 -15.89 -42.09
CA ILE A 704 -21.12 -15.41 -41.27
C ILE A 704 -22.22 -16.48 -41.32
N ARG A 705 -22.55 -17.06 -40.18
CA ARG A 705 -23.52 -18.16 -40.09
C ARG A 705 -24.51 -17.96 -38.96
N GLY A 706 -25.80 -18.10 -39.27
CA GLY A 706 -26.85 -18.00 -38.25
C GLY A 706 -26.92 -16.65 -37.56
N ALA A 707 -26.50 -15.56 -38.24
CA ALA A 707 -26.44 -14.23 -37.67
C ALA A 707 -27.64 -13.38 -38.09
N SER A 708 -28.01 -12.37 -37.30
CA SER A 708 -29.15 -11.50 -37.61
C SER A 708 -28.86 -10.00 -37.43
N ALA A 709 -29.49 -9.18 -38.27
CA ALA A 709 -29.44 -7.71 -38.16
C ALA A 709 -30.82 -7.08 -38.26
N SER A 710 -31.17 -6.20 -37.31
CA SER A 710 -32.48 -5.55 -37.25
C SER A 710 -32.43 -4.02 -37.15
N GLY A 711 -31.27 -3.42 -36.91
CA GLY A 711 -31.09 -1.97 -36.83
C GLY A 711 -31.27 -1.27 -38.18
N LYS A 712 -31.56 0.04 -38.17
CA LYS A 712 -31.65 0.82 -39.41
C LYS A 712 -30.26 0.98 -40.03
N VAL A 713 -30.19 0.95 -41.35
CA VAL A 713 -28.94 1.12 -42.13
C VAL A 713 -29.11 2.32 -43.05
N GLY A 714 -28.37 3.40 -42.80
CA GLY A 714 -28.54 4.66 -43.54
C GLY A 714 -27.24 5.39 -43.84
N GLY A 715 -27.24 6.25 -44.86
CA GLY A 715 -26.05 7.01 -45.25
C GLY A 715 -25.92 7.17 -46.76
N SER A 716 -24.78 7.72 -47.21
CA SER A 716 -24.48 7.95 -48.64
C SER A 716 -23.44 6.98 -49.24
N GLY A 717 -23.11 5.90 -48.53
CA GLY A 717 -22.20 4.83 -48.98
C GLY A 717 -22.90 3.60 -49.61
N LEU A 718 -22.23 2.46 -49.63
CA LEU A 718 -22.81 1.15 -49.98
C LEU A 718 -23.62 0.60 -48.80
N LEU A 719 -24.88 0.22 -49.01
CA LEU A 719 -25.74 -0.28 -47.93
C LEU A 719 -26.00 -1.79 -48.05
N GLY A 720 -25.93 -2.51 -46.93
CA GLY A 720 -26.38 -3.89 -46.81
C GLY A 720 -27.18 -4.11 -45.54
N GLY A 721 -28.37 -4.70 -45.64
CA GLY A 721 -29.18 -4.98 -44.44
C GLY A 721 -28.50 -5.95 -43.47
N LEU A 722 -27.67 -6.88 -43.97
CA LEU A 722 -26.75 -7.70 -43.18
C LEU A 722 -25.30 -7.30 -43.44
N VAL A 723 -24.81 -7.39 -44.69
CA VAL A 723 -23.40 -7.16 -45.04
C VAL A 723 -23.30 -6.15 -46.18
N ALA A 724 -22.52 -5.09 -46.05
CA ALA A 724 -22.35 -4.16 -47.18
C ALA A 724 -21.49 -4.76 -48.29
N TRP A 725 -20.28 -5.24 -47.98
CA TRP A 725 -19.37 -5.87 -48.94
C TRP A 725 -18.99 -7.29 -48.50
N ASN A 726 -19.39 -8.30 -49.28
CA ASN A 726 -19.10 -9.71 -48.99
C ASN A 726 -18.16 -10.35 -50.02
N GLN A 727 -17.07 -10.93 -49.53
CA GLN A 727 -16.15 -11.82 -50.25
C GLN A 727 -16.04 -13.21 -49.59
N GLY A 728 -16.80 -13.46 -48.52
CA GLY A 728 -16.80 -14.71 -47.77
C GLY A 728 -18.12 -15.47 -47.89
N ASN A 729 -18.43 -16.26 -46.87
CA ASN A 729 -19.59 -17.14 -46.86
C ASN A 729 -20.69 -16.59 -45.96
N VAL A 730 -21.90 -16.35 -46.48
CA VAL A 730 -23.05 -15.91 -45.68
C VAL A 730 -24.12 -16.99 -45.72
N MET A 731 -24.37 -17.65 -44.58
CA MET A 731 -25.27 -18.81 -44.53
C MET A 731 -26.27 -18.74 -43.39
N GLY A 732 -27.52 -19.14 -43.64
CA GLY A 732 -28.51 -19.27 -42.55
C GLY A 732 -28.78 -17.97 -41.78
N SER A 733 -28.51 -16.81 -42.38
CA SER A 733 -28.50 -15.51 -41.69
C SER A 733 -29.68 -14.65 -42.14
N SER A 734 -30.03 -13.62 -41.35
CA SER A 734 -31.24 -12.82 -41.58
C SER A 734 -31.07 -11.31 -41.41
N ALA A 735 -31.82 -10.54 -42.20
CA ALA A 735 -31.89 -9.09 -42.05
C ALA A 735 -33.35 -8.60 -42.07
N SER A 736 -33.66 -7.64 -41.19
CA SER A 736 -35.00 -7.04 -41.09
C SER A 736 -35.04 -5.51 -40.99
N GLY A 737 -33.88 -4.88 -40.82
CA GLY A 737 -33.75 -3.44 -40.62
C GLY A 737 -34.14 -2.60 -41.84
N ARG A 738 -34.60 -1.36 -41.60
CA ARG A 738 -34.92 -0.42 -42.68
C ARG A 738 -33.64 0.13 -43.32
N LEU A 739 -33.58 0.11 -44.65
CA LEU A 739 -32.53 0.80 -45.41
C LEU A 739 -32.96 2.23 -45.76
N GLU A 740 -32.06 3.19 -45.60
CA GLU A 740 -32.28 4.63 -45.80
C GLU A 740 -31.24 5.24 -46.76
N PRO A 741 -31.26 4.88 -48.07
CA PRO A 741 -30.38 5.49 -49.06
C PRO A 741 -30.61 7.00 -49.18
N GLN A 742 -29.55 7.77 -49.34
CA GLN A 742 -29.56 9.25 -49.36
C GLN A 742 -29.16 9.86 -50.69
N ILE A 743 -28.65 9.08 -51.66
CA ILE A 743 -28.23 9.59 -52.98
C ILE A 743 -28.87 8.79 -54.13
N PRO A 744 -29.13 9.42 -55.29
CA PRO A 744 -29.63 8.71 -56.46
C PRO A 744 -28.70 7.58 -56.89
N ASN A 745 -29.27 6.45 -57.35
CA ASN A 745 -28.54 5.28 -57.85
C ASN A 745 -27.57 4.62 -56.84
N GLN A 746 -27.76 4.87 -55.54
CA GLN A 746 -26.99 4.23 -54.48
C GLN A 746 -27.18 2.71 -54.49
N ILE A 747 -26.08 1.95 -54.42
CA ILE A 747 -26.15 0.49 -54.32
C ILE A 747 -26.61 0.12 -52.91
N HIS A 748 -27.68 -0.67 -52.83
CA HIS A 748 -28.20 -1.17 -51.58
C HIS A 748 -28.87 -2.53 -51.76
N GLY A 749 -28.74 -3.40 -50.76
CA GLY A 749 -29.42 -4.70 -50.75
C GLY A 749 -29.94 -5.05 -49.35
N GLY A 750 -31.13 -5.65 -49.30
CA GLY A 750 -31.81 -6.04 -48.05
C GLY A 750 -31.05 -7.08 -47.24
N LEU A 751 -30.22 -7.91 -47.88
CA LEU A 751 -29.25 -8.78 -47.23
C LEU A 751 -27.81 -8.29 -47.47
N ILE A 752 -27.40 -8.25 -48.73
CA ILE A 752 -26.01 -7.94 -49.10
C ILE A 752 -25.97 -6.77 -50.08
N GLY A 753 -25.12 -5.77 -49.84
CA GLY A 753 -24.91 -4.67 -50.78
C GLY A 753 -24.23 -5.15 -52.07
N ILE A 754 -22.97 -5.57 -51.97
CA ILE A 754 -22.19 -6.19 -53.05
C ILE A 754 -21.71 -7.57 -52.60
N ASN A 755 -21.93 -8.58 -53.45
CA ASN A 755 -21.54 -9.95 -53.18
C ASN A 755 -20.57 -10.51 -54.24
N PHE A 756 -19.41 -10.97 -53.78
CA PHE A 756 -18.42 -11.78 -54.50
C PHE A 756 -18.28 -13.19 -53.93
N GLY A 757 -18.81 -13.42 -52.72
CA GLY A 757 -18.69 -14.70 -52.02
C GLY A 757 -19.91 -15.60 -52.18
N TRP A 758 -19.96 -16.67 -51.38
CA TRP A 758 -21.05 -17.64 -51.41
C TRP A 758 -22.15 -17.25 -50.44
N GLN A 759 -23.41 -17.42 -50.84
CA GLN A 759 -24.54 -17.21 -49.96
C GLN A 759 -25.57 -18.34 -50.10
N SER A 760 -26.13 -18.81 -48.99
CA SER A 760 -27.17 -19.85 -49.00
C SER A 760 -28.07 -19.79 -47.76
N TRP A 761 -29.32 -20.23 -47.88
CA TRP A 761 -30.26 -20.36 -46.74
C TRP A 761 -30.49 -19.06 -45.93
N ASN A 762 -30.31 -17.90 -46.55
CA ASN A 762 -30.51 -16.61 -45.90
C ASN A 762 -31.95 -16.12 -46.04
N SER A 763 -32.39 -15.25 -45.13
CA SER A 763 -33.73 -14.65 -45.17
C SER A 763 -33.70 -13.13 -45.05
N VAL A 764 -34.62 -12.46 -45.74
CA VAL A 764 -34.86 -11.03 -45.61
C VAL A 764 -36.34 -10.84 -45.37
N TYR A 765 -36.71 -10.09 -44.35
CA TYR A 765 -38.11 -9.83 -44.00
C TYR A 765 -38.28 -8.43 -43.43
N GLY A 766 -39.51 -8.03 -43.11
CA GLY A 766 -39.78 -6.69 -42.56
C GLY A 766 -39.37 -5.57 -43.52
N ALA A 767 -38.79 -4.50 -42.98
CA ALA A 767 -38.42 -3.32 -43.76
C ALA A 767 -37.24 -3.55 -44.72
N ALA A 768 -36.43 -4.59 -44.48
CA ALA A 768 -35.34 -4.94 -45.40
C ALA A 768 -35.84 -5.59 -46.70
N ALA A 769 -37.05 -6.16 -46.70
CA ALA A 769 -37.62 -6.85 -47.85
C ALA A 769 -38.23 -5.90 -48.91
N THR A 770 -38.24 -4.58 -48.64
CA THR A 770 -38.72 -3.57 -49.58
C THR A 770 -37.71 -3.24 -50.68
N VAL A 771 -36.51 -3.81 -50.62
CA VAL A 771 -35.41 -3.63 -51.58
C VAL A 771 -34.91 -5.00 -52.07
N PRO A 772 -34.15 -5.07 -53.18
CA PRO A 772 -33.57 -6.33 -53.64
C PRO A 772 -32.73 -7.00 -52.56
N MET A 773 -32.78 -8.34 -52.47
CA MET A 773 -32.01 -9.09 -51.48
C MET A 773 -30.50 -8.84 -51.61
N ILE A 774 -29.99 -8.77 -52.84
CA ILE A 774 -28.60 -8.42 -53.16
C ILE A 774 -28.59 -7.21 -54.07
N GLY A 775 -27.82 -6.17 -53.73
CA GLY A 775 -27.71 -4.96 -54.55
C GLY A 775 -26.93 -5.19 -55.86
N ARG A 776 -25.75 -5.80 -55.78
CA ARG A 776 -25.01 -6.33 -56.93
C ARG A 776 -24.37 -7.67 -56.60
N HIS A 777 -24.47 -8.61 -57.55
CA HIS A 777 -23.92 -9.95 -57.42
C HIS A 777 -22.91 -10.20 -58.52
N TYR A 778 -21.73 -10.67 -58.15
CA TYR A 778 -20.66 -11.07 -59.06
C TYR A 778 -20.39 -12.56 -58.86
N ASN A 779 -20.43 -13.30 -59.97
CA ASN A 779 -19.98 -14.68 -60.01
C ASN A 779 -18.46 -14.65 -60.22
N LEU A 780 -17.69 -15.07 -59.22
CA LEU A 780 -16.26 -15.36 -59.35
C LEU A 780 -16.03 -16.87 -59.40
#